data_AF-F8JXU3-F1
#
_entry.id   AF-F8JXU3-F1
#
_cell.length_a   1.000
_cell.length_b   1.000
_cell.length_c   1.000
_cell.angle_alpha   90.00
_cell.angle_beta   90.00
_cell.angle_gamma   90.00
#
_symmetry.space_group_name_H-M   'P 1'
#
loop_
_entity.id
_entity.type
_entity.pdbx_description
1 polymer ?
#
loop_
_entity_poly.entity_id
_entity_poly.type
_entity_poly.pdbx_seq_one_letter_code
_entity_poly.pdbx_strand_id
1 'polypeptide(L)'
;MVAAFAAAFFMAGPLPVAHAAAPASHGRLTDLVNPFIGTKDEGNTYPGAALPFGMVQLSPDTGHDTGYDYDQSSIRGFSAVHLSGVGCGLGGDLPVLPTTGEVTATDDAAYAASYTHADEQASPGYYRVGLTSYGGITAELTATTRTGWQRYTFPATDKANVLINTGQALHKVVNSSVTVVDDHTVAATITGRGFCQDTQPYTVYTVTRFNRPFTAHGTWSGASVTAGSDTSDGAGLRGAYVRFDTRDGDRSVVATTAISYVDAAGAVRNLDQEGRGTFDDTAARAGRTWEGWLAEARISGGTTDRQRVFYSSLYRALLSPNTGSDTDGRYTGWDGKVHRAKGFTYYQNWSLWDTYRTQAQLLSLLAPAQERDMALSLLRVDQEGGWLPKWGYATVETNIMTGDPVTPFLVNAYQQGLLAGHEEEAYRALRENADSVPSADSPYEGRGGNPRYLADGFVPLDPSAPHKPGDYDYDHGPSATLEYALADAALGTMARGLGHGADARRYAARGQNYRNVFDPRTGFFRARDADGVFTGPADPKDSVGFHEGTAWQYMWLVPQDLPGLVSLIGGEGAANQRLDSFFAYDKLVKDPAGTARNVWVNGPYSYYNQDKYNPQNEPDLIAPYTYLSTGQPWKTTDVVHAALTLFTDQPDGITGNDDLGTMSSWQVLSSVGLFPVSPGSAVWGLTTPAFDRVELTLDRRYYPAGKLVISAPGTSDSARYVQSVRVGGKRHPSTYVTTADIRAGRRIAYAVGTAPSAWGTRPGDAPPATDHVTAVGHHVALGVAPATVTVPADGTATLTASAVLTGPGTDRAVLTASAAAPLTADPARRRLSARSDGLPATVEVPLTVTVPAGTAPGPYQLGVELRDARGTTVSRTVTVTVTG
;
A
#
# COMPACT_ATOMS: atom_id res chain seq x y z
N MET A 1 -64.23 44.60 -50.73
CA MET A 1 -63.91 43.41 -49.93
C MET A 1 -62.67 42.74 -50.54
N VAL A 2 -61.47 43.25 -50.22
CA VAL A 2 -60.18 42.54 -50.34
C VAL A 2 -59.29 43.23 -49.29
N ALA A 3 -59.11 42.58 -48.15
CA ALA A 3 -58.20 43.03 -47.10
C ALA A 3 -56.79 42.52 -47.43
N ALA A 4 -55.84 43.46 -47.56
CA ALA A 4 -54.46 43.16 -47.92
C ALA A 4 -53.66 42.74 -46.67
N PHE A 5 -53.01 41.58 -46.79
CA PHE A 5 -51.98 41.08 -45.87
C PHE A 5 -50.68 41.86 -46.08
N ALA A 6 -50.09 42.37 -45.00
CA ALA A 6 -48.70 42.82 -44.97
C ALA A 6 -48.00 42.14 -43.79
N ALA A 7 -47.03 41.27 -44.11
CA ALA A 7 -46.18 40.59 -43.16
C ALA A 7 -45.09 41.54 -42.63
N ALA A 8 -44.94 41.62 -41.31
CA ALA A 8 -43.83 42.30 -40.65
C ALA A 8 -43.00 41.28 -39.85
N PHE A 9 -41.72 41.20 -40.20
CA PHE A 9 -40.69 40.42 -39.51
C PHE A 9 -40.53 40.91 -38.05
N PHE A 10 -40.70 40.03 -37.07
CA PHE A 10 -40.20 40.26 -35.71
C PHE A 10 -38.77 39.74 -35.61
N MET A 11 -37.80 40.65 -35.42
CA MET A 11 -36.45 40.28 -34.98
C MET A 11 -36.52 39.77 -33.54
N ALA A 12 -36.19 38.49 -33.33
CA ALA A 12 -35.95 37.95 -32.00
C ALA A 12 -34.56 38.38 -31.50
N GLY A 13 -34.53 39.17 -30.42
CA GLY A 13 -33.28 39.57 -29.75
C GLY A 13 -32.60 38.39 -29.04
N PRO A 14 -31.29 38.49 -28.75
CA PRO A 14 -30.53 37.44 -28.09
C PRO A 14 -31.05 37.21 -26.66
N LEU A 15 -31.32 35.94 -26.34
CA LEU A 15 -31.67 35.49 -24.99
C LEU A 15 -30.52 35.80 -24.02
N PRO A 16 -30.81 36.27 -22.78
CA PRO A 16 -29.77 36.51 -21.80
C PRO A 16 -29.12 35.18 -21.40
N VAL A 17 -27.80 35.11 -21.56
CA VAL A 17 -26.98 34.04 -21.00
C VAL A 17 -27.09 34.12 -19.48
N ALA A 18 -27.81 33.17 -18.89
CA ALA A 18 -27.88 33.02 -17.44
C ALA A 18 -26.46 32.86 -16.90
N HIS A 19 -25.97 33.87 -16.20
CA HIS A 19 -24.76 33.75 -15.39
C HIS A 19 -25.07 32.72 -14.30
N ALA A 20 -24.38 31.58 -14.34
CA ALA A 20 -24.39 30.64 -13.23
C ALA A 20 -24.05 31.40 -11.95
N ALA A 21 -24.93 31.30 -10.95
CA ALA A 21 -24.69 31.87 -9.63
C ALA A 21 -23.32 31.37 -9.12
N ALA A 22 -22.53 32.27 -8.55
CA ALA A 22 -21.33 31.88 -7.82
C ALA A 22 -21.73 30.84 -6.76
N PRO A 23 -20.97 29.74 -6.59
CA PRO A 23 -21.29 28.75 -5.57
C PRO A 23 -21.36 29.45 -4.22
N ALA A 24 -22.37 29.11 -3.41
CA ALA A 24 -22.42 29.49 -2.00
C ALA A 24 -21.05 29.18 -1.38
N SER A 25 -20.52 30.09 -0.56
CA SER A 25 -19.23 29.84 0.10
C SER A 25 -19.38 28.56 0.93
N HIS A 26 -18.83 27.46 0.44
CA HIS A 26 -18.53 26.32 1.28
C HIS A 26 -17.69 26.87 2.45
N GLY A 27 -17.93 26.37 3.67
CA GLY A 27 -17.10 26.69 4.83
C GLY A 27 -15.63 26.30 4.60
N ARG A 28 -14.82 26.26 5.66
CA ARG A 28 -13.42 25.81 5.48
C ARG A 28 -13.42 24.36 5.03
N LEU A 29 -12.54 23.99 4.10
CA LEU A 29 -12.40 22.60 3.65
C LEU A 29 -11.96 21.69 4.79
N THR A 30 -11.20 22.23 5.76
CA THR A 30 -10.88 21.52 7.01
C THR A 30 -12.11 21.12 7.82
N ASP A 31 -13.24 21.82 7.70
CA ASP A 31 -14.49 21.47 8.40
C ASP A 31 -15.19 20.25 7.77
N LEU A 32 -14.70 19.78 6.61
CA LEU A 32 -15.15 18.56 5.94
C LEU A 32 -14.22 17.36 6.24
N VAL A 33 -13.15 17.52 6.99
CA VAL A 33 -12.30 16.40 7.36
C VAL A 33 -12.73 15.84 8.71
N ASN A 34 -12.92 14.53 8.76
CA ASN A 34 -13.18 13.77 9.97
C ASN A 34 -12.00 12.81 10.24
N PRO A 35 -11.07 13.18 11.13
CA PRO A 35 -9.93 12.32 11.48
C PRO A 35 -10.28 11.03 12.22
N PHE A 36 -11.53 10.85 12.67
CA PHE A 36 -11.96 9.59 13.31
C PHE A 36 -12.30 8.49 12.29
N ILE A 37 -12.46 8.81 11.00
CA ILE A 37 -12.75 7.78 10.00
C ILE A 37 -11.56 6.81 9.90
N GLY A 38 -11.82 5.54 10.19
CA GLY A 38 -10.83 4.47 10.23
C GLY A 38 -10.23 4.24 11.61
N THR A 39 -10.76 4.85 12.68
CA THR A 39 -10.27 4.63 14.06
C THR A 39 -11.03 3.54 14.80
N LYS A 40 -12.01 2.90 14.16
CA LYS A 40 -12.76 1.76 14.68
C LYS A 40 -12.59 0.57 13.75
N ASP A 41 -12.69 -0.63 14.32
CA ASP A 41 -12.43 -1.90 13.65
C ASP A 41 -11.01 -1.90 13.06
N GLU A 42 -10.78 -2.47 11.87
CA GLU A 42 -9.43 -2.68 11.31
C GLU A 42 -8.99 -1.57 10.35
N GLY A 43 -9.54 -0.36 10.52
CA GLY A 43 -9.13 0.83 9.76
C GLY A 43 -7.81 1.45 10.23
N ASN A 44 -7.34 1.08 11.44
CA ASN A 44 -6.01 1.30 11.98
C ASN A 44 -5.43 2.73 11.85
N THR A 45 -6.27 3.75 11.72
CA THR A 45 -5.87 5.17 11.66
C THR A 45 -5.84 5.82 13.05
N TYR A 46 -5.42 7.08 13.13
CA TYR A 46 -5.38 7.85 14.38
C TYR A 46 -5.97 9.27 14.20
N PRO A 47 -6.62 9.84 15.24
CA PRO A 47 -7.28 11.15 15.15
C PRO A 47 -6.37 12.34 15.48
N GLY A 48 -5.10 12.07 15.81
CA GLY A 48 -4.12 13.04 16.28
C GLY A 48 -3.76 14.17 15.30
N ALA A 49 -3.00 15.13 15.82
CA ALA A 49 -2.55 16.29 15.09
C ALA A 49 -1.25 16.01 14.31
N ALA A 50 -1.30 16.27 13.01
CA ALA A 50 -0.15 16.22 12.12
C ALA A 50 -0.21 17.32 11.07
N LEU A 51 0.94 17.64 10.46
CA LEU A 51 0.99 18.34 9.18
C LEU A 51 1.12 17.32 8.03
N PRO A 52 0.81 17.71 6.78
CA PRO A 52 1.08 16.87 5.62
C PRO A 52 2.53 16.39 5.62
N PHE A 53 2.72 15.07 5.57
CA PHE A 53 4.01 14.40 5.60
C PHE A 53 4.93 14.75 6.79
N GLY A 54 4.34 15.17 7.91
CA GLY A 54 5.06 15.54 9.13
C GLY A 54 5.90 14.39 9.68
N MET A 55 7.06 14.71 10.26
CA MET A 55 7.84 13.77 11.08
C MET A 55 7.11 13.45 12.38
N VAL A 56 6.45 14.45 12.97
CA VAL A 56 5.58 14.29 14.15
C VAL A 56 4.15 13.98 13.70
N GLN A 57 3.57 12.97 14.32
CA GLN A 57 2.19 12.52 14.18
C GLN A 57 1.63 12.40 15.60
N LEU A 58 1.27 13.51 16.23
CA LEU A 58 0.99 13.59 17.67
C LEU A 58 -0.44 13.14 17.98
N SER A 59 -0.63 11.98 18.60
CA SER A 59 -1.95 11.37 18.79
C SER A 59 -2.15 10.77 20.19
N PRO A 60 -3.40 10.64 20.68
CA PRO A 60 -3.72 9.78 21.82
C PRO A 60 -3.40 8.29 21.58
N ASP A 61 -2.87 7.65 22.62
CA ASP A 61 -2.69 6.20 22.73
C ASP A 61 -3.76 5.60 23.65
N THR A 62 -4.65 4.76 23.15
CA THR A 62 -5.63 4.01 23.97
C THR A 62 -5.17 2.58 24.29
N GLY A 63 -4.08 2.13 23.65
CA GLY A 63 -3.53 0.78 23.78
C GLY A 63 -3.78 -0.13 22.57
N HIS A 64 -4.28 0.45 21.47
CA HIS A 64 -4.34 -0.18 20.16
C HIS A 64 -2.95 -0.16 19.47
N ASP A 65 -2.69 -1.09 18.56
CA ASP A 65 -1.36 -1.26 17.94
C ASP A 65 -0.90 -0.06 17.10
N THR A 66 -1.83 0.71 16.53
CA THR A 66 -1.55 1.99 15.83
C THR A 66 -1.84 3.23 16.67
N GLY A 67 -2.04 3.06 17.97
CA GLY A 67 -2.23 4.13 18.95
C GLY A 67 -3.66 4.19 19.45
N TYR A 68 -4.64 4.33 18.56
CA TYR A 68 -6.01 4.65 18.95
C TYR A 68 -7.03 3.64 18.41
N ASP A 69 -7.98 3.26 19.26
CA ASP A 69 -9.19 2.51 18.95
C ASP A 69 -10.38 3.24 19.59
N TYR A 70 -11.36 3.59 18.75
CA TYR A 70 -12.55 4.37 19.11
C TYR A 70 -13.41 3.68 20.16
N ASP A 71 -13.39 2.34 20.27
CA ASP A 71 -14.19 1.66 21.30
C ASP A 71 -13.52 1.69 22.69
N GLN A 72 -12.28 2.17 22.80
CA GLN A 72 -11.57 2.32 24.07
C GLN A 72 -11.95 3.61 24.79
N SER A 73 -12.07 3.53 26.12
CA SER A 73 -12.50 4.64 26.98
C SER A 73 -11.41 5.22 27.88
N SER A 74 -10.15 4.84 27.64
CA SER A 74 -8.99 5.32 28.40
C SER A 74 -7.81 5.64 27.50
N ILE A 75 -7.11 6.72 27.80
CA ILE A 75 -5.88 7.17 27.14
C ILE A 75 -4.69 6.89 28.05
N ARG A 76 -3.70 6.15 27.54
CA ARG A 76 -2.43 5.80 28.20
C ARG A 76 -1.36 6.88 28.03
N GLY A 77 -1.46 7.69 26.97
CA GLY A 77 -0.56 8.80 26.71
C GLY A 77 -0.92 9.54 25.43
N PHE A 78 -0.18 10.60 25.15
CA PHE A 78 -0.14 11.28 23.87
C PHE A 78 1.29 11.19 23.34
N SER A 79 1.53 10.32 22.37
CA SER A 79 2.87 10.03 21.84
C SER A 79 3.13 10.73 20.49
N ALA A 80 4.40 10.84 20.12
CA ALA A 80 4.85 11.78 19.08
C ALA A 80 4.85 11.23 17.64
N VAL A 81 4.80 9.91 17.46
CA VAL A 81 4.97 9.25 16.15
C VAL A 81 3.95 8.13 15.99
N HIS A 82 3.21 8.14 14.88
CA HIS A 82 2.19 7.16 14.52
C HIS A 82 2.20 6.92 13.02
N LEU A 83 1.76 5.73 12.60
CA LEU A 83 1.60 5.35 11.20
C LEU A 83 0.13 5.07 10.92
N SER A 84 -0.41 5.67 9.87
CA SER A 84 -1.85 5.59 9.58
C SER A 84 -2.16 4.32 8.79
N GLY A 85 -2.99 3.45 9.36
CA GLY A 85 -3.56 2.32 8.64
C GLY A 85 -2.61 1.16 8.39
N VAL A 86 -1.56 0.98 9.21
CA VAL A 86 -0.68 -0.19 9.10
C VAL A 86 -1.25 -1.40 9.87
N GLY A 87 -1.01 -2.61 9.37
CA GLY A 87 -1.52 -3.85 9.98
C GLY A 87 -0.76 -4.37 11.21
N CYS A 88 0.31 -3.70 11.65
CA CYS A 88 1.13 -4.12 12.79
C CYS A 88 1.59 -2.93 13.64
N GLY A 89 1.77 -3.14 14.94
CA GLY A 89 2.14 -2.08 15.88
C GLY A 89 3.53 -1.49 15.67
N LEU A 90 3.59 -0.15 15.59
CA LEU A 90 4.82 0.66 15.48
C LEU A 90 4.56 2.12 15.81
N GLY A 91 5.60 2.85 16.19
CA GLY A 91 5.49 4.22 16.70
C GLY A 91 5.14 4.24 18.19
N GLY A 92 4.35 5.21 18.61
CA GLY A 92 4.06 5.39 20.04
C GLY A 92 5.22 6.00 20.82
N ASP A 93 6.24 6.54 20.14
CA ASP A 93 7.44 7.04 20.80
C ASP A 93 7.10 8.23 21.71
N LEU A 94 7.56 8.15 22.97
CA LEU A 94 7.41 9.18 24.01
C LEU A 94 5.95 9.47 24.41
N PRO A 95 5.20 8.52 25.00
CA PRO A 95 3.87 8.80 25.54
C PRO A 95 3.94 9.79 26.70
N VAL A 96 3.18 10.88 26.59
CA VAL A 96 3.06 11.93 27.61
C VAL A 96 1.64 11.99 28.16
N LEU A 97 1.45 12.02 29.48
CA LEU A 97 0.10 12.10 30.08
C LEU A 97 0.03 13.12 31.22
N PRO A 98 -0.96 14.03 31.24
CA PRO A 98 -1.21 14.91 32.38
C PRO A 98 -2.00 14.19 33.48
N THR A 99 -1.60 14.37 34.74
CA THR A 99 -2.28 13.80 35.92
C THR A 99 -2.34 14.80 37.07
N THR A 100 -3.12 14.51 38.12
CA THR A 100 -3.10 15.28 39.37
C THR A 100 -2.80 14.39 40.57
N GLY A 101 -2.15 14.94 41.60
CA GLY A 101 -1.89 14.23 42.84
C GLY A 101 -0.49 13.62 42.89
N GLU A 102 -0.32 12.57 43.68
CA GLU A 102 0.99 11.88 43.77
C GLU A 102 1.22 10.93 42.61
N VAL A 103 2.46 10.87 42.14
CA VAL A 103 2.88 9.94 41.08
C VAL A 103 3.31 8.63 41.74
N THR A 104 2.43 7.62 41.67
CA THR A 104 2.63 6.31 42.33
C THR A 104 2.67 5.13 41.37
N ALA A 105 2.35 5.36 40.09
CA ALA A 105 2.36 4.36 39.03
C ALA A 105 3.30 4.80 37.91
N THR A 106 3.97 3.84 37.28
CA THR A 106 4.98 4.06 36.23
C THR A 106 4.69 3.31 34.94
N ASP A 107 3.66 2.46 34.97
CA ASP A 107 3.11 1.73 33.83
C ASP A 107 1.92 2.51 33.27
N ASP A 108 1.91 2.72 31.95
CA ASP A 108 0.91 3.54 31.25
C ASP A 108 -0.51 3.00 31.29
N ALA A 109 -0.69 1.68 31.40
CA ALA A 109 -1.99 1.07 31.60
C ALA A 109 -2.50 1.30 33.03
N ALA A 110 -1.58 1.41 34.01
CA ALA A 110 -1.95 1.65 35.41
C ALA A 110 -2.34 3.10 35.71
N TYR A 111 -1.78 4.08 35.00
CA TYR A 111 -2.12 5.50 35.16
C TYR A 111 -3.04 6.06 34.06
N ALA A 112 -3.58 5.21 33.18
CA ALA A 112 -4.41 5.64 32.06
C ALA A 112 -5.58 6.57 32.51
N ALA A 113 -5.84 7.60 31.72
CA ALA A 113 -6.89 8.58 31.99
C ALA A 113 -8.18 8.23 31.25
N SER A 114 -9.30 8.15 31.95
CA SER A 114 -10.60 7.93 31.33
C SER A 114 -11.07 9.18 30.56
N TYR A 115 -11.83 8.98 29.49
CA TYR A 115 -12.43 10.05 28.68
C TYR A 115 -13.77 9.59 28.06
N THR A 116 -14.44 10.48 27.34
CA THR A 116 -15.63 10.13 26.54
C THR A 116 -15.62 10.90 25.22
N HIS A 117 -16.12 10.32 24.12
CA HIS A 117 -16.23 11.00 22.83
C HIS A 117 -17.13 12.25 22.84
N ALA A 118 -18.00 12.40 23.86
CA ALA A 118 -18.83 13.59 24.01
C ALA A 118 -18.03 14.88 24.27
N ASP A 119 -16.80 14.75 24.79
CA ASP A 119 -15.85 15.86 24.99
C ASP A 119 -14.54 15.62 24.23
N GLU A 120 -14.63 15.01 23.04
CA GLU A 120 -13.51 14.74 22.16
C GLU A 120 -13.76 15.35 20.77
N GLN A 121 -12.75 15.98 20.19
CA GLN A 121 -12.84 16.66 18.91
C GLN A 121 -11.51 16.54 18.16
N ALA A 122 -11.57 16.31 16.87
CA ALA A 122 -10.41 16.24 15.99
C ALA A 122 -10.66 17.02 14.69
N SER A 123 -9.62 17.66 14.18
CA SER A 123 -9.60 18.33 12.89
C SER A 123 -8.17 18.33 12.33
N PRO A 124 -7.93 18.59 11.04
CA PRO A 124 -6.58 18.57 10.48
C PRO A 124 -5.58 19.45 11.24
N GLY A 125 -4.60 18.82 11.88
CA GLY A 125 -3.57 19.49 12.67
C GLY A 125 -3.98 19.89 14.09
N TYR A 126 -5.13 19.46 14.60
CA TYR A 126 -5.58 19.73 15.97
C TYR A 126 -6.45 18.60 16.54
N TYR A 127 -6.19 18.24 17.80
CA TYR A 127 -7.01 17.31 18.57
C TYR A 127 -7.28 17.87 19.98
N ARG A 128 -8.45 17.56 20.55
CA ARG A 128 -8.84 17.95 21.90
C ARG A 128 -9.62 16.83 22.58
N VAL A 129 -9.34 16.59 23.85
CA VAL A 129 -10.11 15.68 24.70
C VAL A 129 -10.22 16.16 26.14
N GLY A 130 -11.39 15.97 26.75
CA GLY A 130 -11.60 16.07 28.19
C GLY A 130 -11.32 14.73 28.89
N LEU A 131 -10.28 14.69 29.72
CA LEU A 131 -9.98 13.57 30.60
C LEU A 131 -10.82 13.68 31.87
N THR A 132 -11.61 12.66 32.17
CA THR A 132 -12.52 12.61 33.34
C THR A 132 -11.83 12.10 34.61
N SER A 133 -10.73 11.36 34.46
CA SER A 133 -9.82 11.04 35.57
C SER A 133 -9.13 12.30 36.11
N TYR A 134 -8.45 12.17 37.25
CA TYR A 134 -7.59 13.23 37.81
C TYR A 134 -8.31 14.56 38.07
N GLY A 135 -9.62 14.50 38.39
CA GLY A 135 -10.41 15.69 38.72
C GLY A 135 -10.79 16.56 37.51
N GLY A 136 -10.56 16.10 36.28
CA GLY A 136 -10.92 16.81 35.05
C GLY A 136 -9.76 17.60 34.46
N ILE A 137 -9.21 17.17 33.32
CA ILE A 137 -8.13 17.86 32.60
C ILE A 137 -8.51 17.95 31.12
N THR A 138 -8.42 19.14 30.51
CA THR A 138 -8.54 19.24 29.04
C THR A 138 -7.15 19.14 28.42
N ALA A 139 -6.95 18.18 27.52
CA ALA A 139 -5.75 18.05 26.71
C ALA A 139 -6.03 18.51 25.27
N GLU A 140 -5.14 19.31 24.72
CA GLU A 140 -5.19 19.79 23.34
C GLU A 140 -3.84 19.57 22.66
N LEU A 141 -3.86 19.14 21.41
CA LEU A 141 -2.68 18.76 20.63
C LEU A 141 -2.64 19.57 19.33
N THR A 142 -1.46 20.02 18.93
CA THR A 142 -1.17 20.49 17.56
C THR A 142 0.26 20.13 17.18
N ALA A 143 0.63 20.25 15.90
CA ALA A 143 1.95 19.86 15.42
C ALA A 143 2.49 20.80 14.34
N THR A 144 3.82 20.88 14.29
CA THR A 144 4.58 21.32 13.11
C THR A 144 5.17 20.09 12.41
N THR A 145 6.09 20.26 11.46
CA THR A 145 6.73 19.12 10.80
C THR A 145 7.51 18.26 11.80
N ARG A 146 8.22 18.85 12.78
CA ARG A 146 9.14 18.14 13.70
C ARG A 146 8.87 18.40 15.18
N THR A 147 7.83 19.19 15.50
CA THR A 147 7.45 19.48 16.89
C THR A 147 5.99 19.16 17.16
N GLY A 148 5.73 18.53 18.29
CA GLY A 148 4.40 18.34 18.87
C GLY A 148 4.18 19.33 20.00
N TRP A 149 2.98 19.91 20.06
CA TRP A 149 2.57 20.87 21.08
C TRP A 149 1.39 20.30 21.84
N GLN A 150 1.51 20.23 23.16
CA GLN A 150 0.48 19.71 24.05
C GLN A 150 0.11 20.80 25.05
N ARG A 151 -1.15 21.21 25.09
CA ARG A 151 -1.69 22.14 26.10
C ARG A 151 -2.59 21.35 27.04
N TYR A 152 -2.31 21.42 28.33
CA TYR A 152 -3.11 20.81 29.37
C TYR A 152 -3.71 21.89 30.26
N THR A 153 -5.02 21.94 30.36
CA THR A 153 -5.73 22.82 31.28
C THR A 153 -6.17 22.02 32.49
N PHE A 154 -5.48 22.24 33.61
CA PHE A 154 -5.66 21.50 34.85
C PHE A 154 -6.77 22.10 35.74
N PRO A 155 -7.31 21.32 36.70
CA PRO A 155 -8.09 21.89 37.80
C PRO A 155 -7.16 22.69 38.73
N ALA A 156 -7.75 23.38 39.71
CA ALA A 156 -6.96 24.07 40.73
C ALA A 156 -6.25 23.06 41.65
N THR A 157 -4.92 22.95 41.56
CA THR A 157 -4.13 22.03 42.39
C THR A 157 -2.67 22.49 42.48
N ASP A 158 -1.98 22.13 43.56
CA ASP A 158 -0.53 22.28 43.68
C ASP A 158 0.25 21.06 43.16
N LYS A 159 -0.46 20.05 42.63
CA LYS A 159 0.08 18.77 42.17
C LYS A 159 -0.39 18.43 40.76
N ALA A 160 -0.35 19.41 39.84
CA ALA A 160 -0.55 19.16 38.42
C ALA A 160 0.74 18.54 37.84
N ASN A 161 0.69 17.29 37.39
CA ASN A 161 1.87 16.60 36.86
C ASN A 161 1.75 16.42 35.34
N VAL A 162 2.90 16.40 34.66
CA VAL A 162 3.05 15.87 33.31
C VAL A 162 4.02 14.69 33.38
N LEU A 163 3.53 13.50 33.04
CA LEU A 163 4.30 12.26 33.00
C LEU A 163 4.90 12.09 31.61
N ILE A 164 6.20 11.81 31.52
CA ILE A 164 6.95 11.59 30.28
C ILE A 164 7.52 10.19 30.35
N ASN A 165 6.89 9.23 29.67
CA ASN A 165 7.28 7.84 29.69
C ASN A 165 8.20 7.54 28.49
N THR A 166 9.41 7.07 28.76
CA THR A 166 10.39 6.73 27.72
C THR A 166 10.57 5.23 27.57
N GLY A 167 10.08 4.45 28.54
CA GLY A 167 10.25 3.00 28.61
C GLY A 167 9.12 2.20 27.96
N GLN A 168 8.06 2.86 27.49
CA GLN A 168 6.92 2.25 26.80
C GLN A 168 6.59 3.01 25.52
N ALA A 169 6.14 2.28 24.51
CA ALA A 169 5.71 2.75 23.19
C ALA A 169 4.79 1.67 22.57
N LEU A 170 4.31 1.87 21.33
CA LEU A 170 3.50 0.88 20.60
C LEU A 170 4.36 -0.26 20.01
N HIS A 171 5.69 -0.13 20.09
CA HIS A 171 6.66 -1.17 19.76
C HIS A 171 7.48 -1.57 20.99
N LYS A 172 8.41 -2.52 20.81
CA LYS A 172 9.35 -2.90 21.86
C LYS A 172 10.40 -1.81 22.08
N VAL A 173 10.44 -1.22 23.27
CA VAL A 173 11.54 -0.34 23.71
C VAL A 173 12.68 -1.21 24.26
N VAL A 174 13.86 -1.12 23.63
CA VAL A 174 15.04 -1.90 24.02
C VAL A 174 15.81 -1.18 25.13
N ASN A 175 15.94 0.13 25.00
CA ASN A 175 16.63 0.99 25.96
C ASN A 175 16.06 2.40 25.87
N SER A 176 16.05 3.12 26.98
CA SER A 176 15.71 4.54 26.96
C SER A 176 16.43 5.32 28.05
N SER A 177 16.46 6.63 27.90
CA SER A 177 16.94 7.55 28.92
C SER A 177 16.10 8.81 28.95
N VAL A 178 15.94 9.38 30.13
CA VAL A 178 15.33 10.70 30.36
C VAL A 178 16.23 11.53 31.27
N THR A 179 16.28 12.84 31.02
CA THR A 179 17.04 13.80 31.82
C THR A 179 16.25 15.09 31.96
N VAL A 180 15.99 15.50 33.20
CA VAL A 180 15.50 16.83 33.54
C VAL A 180 16.71 17.78 33.48
N VAL A 181 16.73 18.67 32.50
CA VAL A 181 17.90 19.49 32.13
C VAL A 181 17.95 20.78 32.94
N ASP A 182 16.80 21.42 33.10
CA ASP A 182 16.59 22.66 33.85
C ASP A 182 15.10 22.73 34.27
N ASP A 183 14.69 23.83 34.90
CA ASP A 183 13.32 24.03 35.42
C ASP A 183 12.23 24.13 34.33
N HIS A 184 12.58 24.03 33.05
CA HIS A 184 11.65 24.07 31.92
C HIS A 184 11.83 22.91 30.92
N THR A 185 12.90 22.13 31.00
CA THR A 185 13.35 21.29 29.88
C THR A 185 13.61 19.85 30.30
N VAL A 186 13.07 18.90 29.54
CA VAL A 186 13.33 17.46 29.67
C VAL A 186 13.83 16.92 28.34
N ALA A 187 14.95 16.22 28.33
CA ALA A 187 15.50 15.52 27.17
C ALA A 187 15.31 14.02 27.31
N ALA A 188 15.07 13.32 26.21
CA ALA A 188 14.99 11.87 26.20
C ALA A 188 15.62 11.23 24.96
N THR A 189 15.91 9.95 25.07
CA THR A 189 16.37 9.08 23.98
C THR A 189 15.66 7.75 24.10
N ILE A 190 15.08 7.27 23.02
CA ILE A 190 14.31 6.03 22.97
C ILE A 190 14.91 5.18 21.85
N THR A 191 15.34 3.96 22.18
CA THR A 191 15.80 2.98 21.20
C THR A 191 14.76 1.88 21.08
N GLY A 192 14.07 1.86 19.95
CA GLY A 192 12.98 0.95 19.62
C GLY A 192 13.39 -0.12 18.62
N ARG A 193 12.57 -1.17 18.51
CA ARG A 193 12.60 -2.14 17.41
C ARG A 193 11.26 -2.86 17.26
N GLY A 194 11.09 -3.52 16.14
CA GLY A 194 9.93 -4.34 15.79
C GLY A 194 9.05 -3.69 14.73
N PHE A 195 8.35 -4.52 13.96
CA PHE A 195 7.21 -4.21 13.07
C PHE A 195 6.79 -5.52 12.39
N CYS A 196 5.61 -6.08 12.73
CA CYS A 196 5.15 -7.45 12.42
C CYS A 196 6.06 -8.60 12.91
N GLN A 197 7.33 -8.30 13.16
CA GLN A 197 8.39 -9.20 13.58
C GLN A 197 9.49 -8.42 14.32
N ASP A 198 10.56 -9.09 14.74
CA ASP A 198 11.73 -8.45 15.33
C ASP A 198 12.61 -7.79 14.25
N THR A 199 13.11 -6.58 14.51
CA THR A 199 13.92 -5.81 13.55
C THR A 199 15.21 -5.28 14.18
N GLN A 200 16.09 -4.68 13.36
CA GLN A 200 17.22 -3.92 13.89
C GLN A 200 16.74 -2.70 14.68
N PRO A 201 17.46 -2.27 15.73
CA PRO A 201 17.04 -1.13 16.52
C PRO A 201 17.23 0.19 15.78
N TYR A 202 16.33 1.13 16.02
CA TYR A 202 16.45 2.54 15.65
C TYR A 202 16.39 3.41 16.90
N THR A 203 16.82 4.67 16.80
CA THR A 203 16.83 5.61 17.92
C THR A 203 16.15 6.92 17.56
N VAL A 204 15.32 7.42 18.48
CA VAL A 204 14.71 8.74 18.44
C VAL A 204 15.21 9.55 19.63
N TYR A 205 15.62 10.79 19.35
CA TYR A 205 16.04 11.78 20.34
C TYR A 205 14.94 12.83 20.49
N THR A 206 14.62 13.20 21.72
CA THR A 206 13.57 14.18 21.99
C THR A 206 14.02 15.26 22.97
N VAL A 207 13.43 16.44 22.84
CA VAL A 207 13.53 17.51 23.84
C VAL A 207 12.17 18.17 24.01
N THR A 208 11.70 18.24 25.24
CA THR A 208 10.42 18.84 25.64
C THR A 208 10.70 20.10 26.45
N ARG A 209 10.16 21.24 26.01
CA ARG A 209 10.22 22.52 26.72
C ARG A 209 8.82 22.94 27.18
N PHE A 210 8.73 23.28 28.46
CA PHE A 210 7.51 23.79 29.08
C PHE A 210 7.45 25.32 29.03
N ASN A 211 6.25 25.89 28.95
CA ASN A 211 6.06 27.34 28.88
C ASN A 211 6.20 28.07 30.23
N ARG A 212 6.39 27.33 31.32
CA ARG A 212 6.52 27.84 32.69
C ARG A 212 7.39 26.89 33.52
N PRO A 213 8.02 27.36 34.61
CA PRO A 213 8.89 26.51 35.41
C PRO A 213 8.06 25.47 36.16
N PHE A 214 8.59 24.26 36.29
CA PHE A 214 8.05 23.27 37.22
C PHE A 214 8.46 23.58 38.67
N THR A 215 7.60 23.25 39.63
CA THR A 215 7.82 23.44 41.07
C THR A 215 8.49 22.23 41.73
N ALA A 216 8.40 21.06 41.09
CA ALA A 216 9.09 19.84 41.48
C ALA A 216 9.20 18.90 40.27
N HIS A 217 10.10 17.92 40.36
CA HIS A 217 10.26 16.86 39.37
C HIS A 217 10.74 15.57 40.04
N GLY A 218 10.82 14.51 39.26
CA GLY A 218 11.48 13.26 39.64
C GLY A 218 11.48 12.27 38.47
N THR A 219 12.21 11.16 38.64
CA THR A 219 12.28 10.10 37.63
C THR A 219 11.84 8.76 38.19
N TRP A 220 11.55 7.80 37.33
CA TRP A 220 11.29 6.42 37.73
C TRP A 220 12.16 5.41 37.00
N SER A 221 12.41 4.30 37.70
CA SER A 221 13.06 3.10 37.17
C SER A 221 12.31 1.87 37.69
N GLY A 222 11.73 1.10 36.76
CA GLY A 222 10.77 0.06 37.13
C GLY A 222 9.53 0.66 37.81
N ALA A 223 9.09 0.06 38.91
CA ALA A 223 7.97 0.56 39.72
C ALA A 223 8.36 1.66 40.72
N SER A 224 9.65 2.01 40.83
CA SER A 224 10.14 2.96 41.84
C SER A 224 10.22 4.38 41.29
N VAL A 225 9.50 5.30 41.93
CA VAL A 225 9.53 6.75 41.66
C VAL A 225 10.47 7.43 42.66
N THR A 226 11.41 8.23 42.18
CA THR A 226 12.39 8.97 43.00
C THR A 226 12.23 10.47 42.81
N ALA A 227 11.64 11.13 43.81
CA ALA A 227 11.45 12.59 43.81
C ALA A 227 12.80 13.34 43.84
N GLY A 228 12.89 14.40 43.04
CA GLY A 228 14.11 15.22 42.90
C GLY A 228 15.26 14.56 42.14
N SER A 229 15.06 13.35 41.60
CA SER A 229 16.02 12.73 40.69
C SER A 229 15.96 13.38 39.31
N ASP A 230 17.11 13.67 38.71
CA ASP A 230 17.21 14.33 37.41
C ASP A 230 17.25 13.34 36.24
N THR A 231 17.71 12.11 36.47
CA THR A 231 18.00 11.15 35.40
C THR A 231 17.38 9.79 35.64
N SER A 232 17.02 9.08 34.57
CA SER A 232 16.74 7.65 34.59
C SER A 232 17.11 7.04 33.24
N ASP A 233 17.86 5.94 33.26
CA ASP A 233 18.38 5.28 32.06
C ASP A 233 18.34 3.75 32.20
N GLY A 234 18.27 3.07 31.06
CA GLY A 234 18.31 1.61 30.95
C GLY A 234 17.05 1.00 30.35
N ALA A 235 16.99 -0.33 30.38
CA ALA A 235 15.87 -1.10 29.85
C ALA A 235 14.67 -1.17 30.80
N GLY A 236 13.47 -1.39 30.24
CA GLY A 236 12.21 -1.48 30.99
C GLY A 236 11.60 -0.10 31.29
N LEU A 237 10.70 -0.05 32.28
CA LEU A 237 9.98 1.18 32.62
C LEU A 237 10.94 2.30 33.05
N ARG A 238 10.96 3.38 32.29
CA ARG A 238 11.78 4.58 32.50
C ARG A 238 10.96 5.81 32.15
N GLY A 239 11.22 6.90 32.84
CA GLY A 239 10.59 8.18 32.53
C GLY A 239 10.70 9.19 33.67
N ALA A 240 10.06 10.33 33.48
CA ALA A 240 10.12 11.47 34.38
C ALA A 240 8.73 12.08 34.60
N TYR A 241 8.53 12.69 35.75
CA TYR A 241 7.40 13.60 35.98
C TYR A 241 7.93 15.00 36.28
N VAL A 242 7.20 16.00 35.81
CA VAL A 242 7.36 17.40 36.22
C VAL A 242 6.04 17.89 36.81
N ARG A 243 6.11 18.76 37.81
CA ARG A 243 4.96 19.22 38.60
C ARG A 243 4.81 20.74 38.54
N PHE A 244 3.58 21.21 38.50
CA PHE A 244 3.21 22.62 38.45
C PHE A 244 2.17 22.95 39.53
N ASP A 245 2.15 24.23 39.93
CA ASP A 245 1.08 24.81 40.74
C ASP A 245 0.09 25.57 39.84
N THR A 246 -1.16 25.12 39.84
CA THR A 246 -2.28 25.64 39.03
C THR A 246 -3.43 26.16 39.91
N ARG A 247 -3.18 26.46 41.19
CA ARG A 247 -4.23 26.99 42.09
C ARG A 247 -4.69 28.38 41.68
N ASP A 248 -3.75 29.24 41.31
CA ASP A 248 -3.97 30.66 41.02
C ASP A 248 -3.65 31.00 39.56
N GLY A 249 -4.41 31.94 38.97
CA GLY A 249 -4.14 32.47 37.64
C GLY A 249 -4.38 31.48 36.49
N ASP A 250 -3.47 31.48 35.51
CA ASP A 250 -3.50 30.58 34.35
C ASP A 250 -3.18 29.13 34.77
N ARG A 251 -4.12 28.23 34.46
CA ARG A 251 -4.05 26.80 34.79
C ARG A 251 -3.54 25.94 33.63
N SER A 252 -3.22 26.55 32.50
CA SER A 252 -2.70 25.86 31.35
C SER A 252 -1.18 25.67 31.46
N VAL A 253 -0.73 24.46 31.11
CA VAL A 253 0.68 24.11 30.91
C VAL A 253 0.83 23.71 29.45
N VAL A 254 1.82 24.27 28.76
CA VAL A 254 2.14 23.90 27.37
C VAL A 254 3.49 23.19 27.35
N ALA A 255 3.50 21.97 26.83
CA ALA A 255 4.70 21.19 26.53
C ALA A 255 4.94 21.20 25.01
N THR A 256 6.12 21.65 24.59
CA THR A 256 6.54 21.59 23.17
C THR A 256 7.68 20.61 23.04
N THR A 257 7.44 19.50 22.32
CA THR A 257 8.40 18.43 22.13
C THR A 257 8.89 18.42 20.69
N ALA A 258 10.22 18.45 20.49
CA ALA A 258 10.82 18.20 19.19
C ALA A 258 11.42 16.80 19.14
N ILE A 259 11.39 16.16 17.97
CA ILE A 259 12.04 14.86 17.73
C ILE A 259 13.15 14.98 16.67
N SER A 260 14.11 14.06 16.72
CA SER A 260 15.15 13.85 15.72
C SER A 260 15.54 12.38 15.66
N TYR A 261 15.68 11.84 14.45
CA TYR A 261 16.28 10.53 14.22
C TYR A 261 17.82 10.59 14.13
N VAL A 262 18.43 11.78 14.26
CA VAL A 262 19.87 12.00 14.07
C VAL A 262 20.61 12.03 15.40
N ASP A 263 20.32 13.02 16.24
CA ASP A 263 20.95 13.20 17.55
C ASP A 263 20.18 14.21 18.41
N ALA A 264 20.53 14.26 19.71
CA ALA A 264 19.95 15.22 20.66
C ALA A 264 20.13 16.69 20.22
N ALA A 265 21.26 17.02 19.57
CA ALA A 265 21.49 18.38 19.07
C ALA A 265 20.55 18.73 17.90
N GLY A 266 20.16 17.75 17.10
CA GLY A 266 19.15 17.83 16.06
C GLY A 266 17.78 18.13 16.65
N ALA A 267 17.38 17.41 17.69
CA ALA A 267 16.12 17.65 18.40
C ALA A 267 16.08 19.09 18.97
N VAL A 268 17.15 19.57 19.60
CA VAL A 268 17.26 20.96 20.08
C VAL A 268 17.13 21.98 18.94
N ARG A 269 17.81 21.75 17.80
CA ARG A 269 17.68 22.67 16.64
C ARG A 269 16.27 22.67 16.06
N ASN A 270 15.63 21.50 15.96
CA ASN A 270 14.25 21.39 15.50
C ASN A 270 13.31 22.17 16.44
N LEU A 271 13.50 22.05 17.76
CA LEU A 271 12.75 22.83 18.75
C LEU A 271 13.00 24.33 18.61
N ASP A 272 14.25 24.76 18.45
CA ASP A 272 14.58 26.18 18.37
C ASP A 272 14.06 26.85 17.08
N GLN A 273 13.85 26.08 16.00
CA GLN A 273 13.32 26.58 14.73
C GLN A 273 11.79 26.54 14.67
N GLU A 274 11.19 25.43 15.08
CA GLU A 274 9.75 25.18 14.91
C GLU A 274 8.94 25.37 16.21
N GLY A 275 9.59 25.32 17.38
CA GLY A 275 8.97 25.45 18.71
C GLY A 275 8.78 26.90 19.22
N ARG A 276 8.81 27.89 18.32
CA ARG A 276 8.61 29.31 18.68
C ARG A 276 7.15 29.72 18.55
N GLY A 277 6.67 30.57 19.45
CA GLY A 277 5.31 31.15 19.40
C GLY A 277 4.40 30.59 20.49
N THR A 278 3.10 30.57 20.20
CA THR A 278 2.08 30.05 21.12
C THR A 278 1.39 28.83 20.54
N PHE A 279 0.76 28.02 21.40
CA PHE A 279 -0.04 26.87 20.97
C PHE A 279 -1.11 27.30 19.95
N ASP A 280 -1.86 28.37 20.23
CA ASP A 280 -2.97 28.81 19.36
C ASP A 280 -2.47 29.29 17.99
N ASP A 281 -1.33 29.98 17.94
CA ASP A 281 -0.73 30.39 16.66
C ASP A 281 -0.29 29.19 15.81
N THR A 282 0.26 28.16 16.46
CA THR A 282 0.68 26.91 15.82
C THR A 282 -0.54 26.14 15.32
N ALA A 283 -1.57 25.97 16.14
CA ALA A 283 -2.83 25.30 15.75
C ALA A 283 -3.51 26.03 14.59
N ALA A 284 -3.60 27.37 14.65
CA ALA A 284 -4.17 28.15 13.57
C ALA A 284 -3.32 28.06 12.28
N ARG A 285 -2.00 27.94 12.40
CA ARG A 285 -1.10 27.73 11.24
C ARG A 285 -1.28 26.34 10.65
N ALA A 286 -1.38 25.30 11.47
CA ALA A 286 -1.64 23.93 11.03
C ALA A 286 -2.95 23.85 10.24
N GLY A 287 -4.03 24.43 10.77
CA GLY A 287 -5.31 24.51 10.06
C GLY A 287 -5.21 25.26 8.72
N ARG A 288 -4.48 26.38 8.65
CA ARG A 288 -4.23 27.10 7.38
C ARG A 288 -3.39 26.29 6.39
N THR A 289 -2.39 25.55 6.87
CA THR A 289 -1.59 24.66 6.03
C THR A 289 -2.48 23.61 5.39
N TRP A 290 -3.30 22.92 6.20
CA TRP A 290 -4.25 21.92 5.68
C TRP A 290 -5.27 22.51 4.72
N GLU A 291 -5.83 23.68 5.03
CA GLU A 291 -6.76 24.36 4.11
C GLU A 291 -6.12 24.60 2.74
N GLY A 292 -4.84 24.97 2.68
CA GLY A 292 -4.08 25.11 1.44
C GLY A 292 -3.94 23.80 0.67
N TRP A 293 -3.56 22.73 1.35
CA TRP A 293 -3.40 21.40 0.74
C TRP A 293 -4.71 20.81 0.23
N LEU A 294 -5.79 20.89 1.02
CA LEU A 294 -7.12 20.43 0.61
C LEU A 294 -7.68 21.27 -0.55
N ALA A 295 -7.31 22.56 -0.62
CA ALA A 295 -7.69 23.45 -1.70
C ALA A 295 -7.04 23.12 -3.06
N GLU A 296 -6.02 22.26 -3.10
CA GLU A 296 -5.46 21.76 -4.35
C GLU A 296 -6.46 20.84 -5.09
N ALA A 297 -7.47 20.28 -4.41
CA ALA A 297 -8.53 19.48 -5.04
C ALA A 297 -9.92 19.93 -4.58
N ARG A 298 -10.48 20.95 -5.23
CA ARG A 298 -11.81 21.49 -4.90
C ARG A 298 -12.91 20.72 -5.61
N ILE A 299 -13.88 20.23 -4.85
CA ILE A 299 -15.06 19.54 -5.37
C ILE A 299 -16.33 20.38 -5.20
N SER A 300 -17.31 20.17 -6.08
CA SER A 300 -18.68 20.69 -5.92
C SER A 300 -19.69 19.67 -6.43
N GLY A 301 -20.84 19.57 -5.78
CA GLY A 301 -21.81 18.51 -6.01
C GLY A 301 -21.72 17.39 -4.97
N GLY A 302 -22.52 16.35 -5.14
CA GLY A 302 -22.61 15.25 -4.18
C GLY A 302 -23.25 15.63 -2.83
N THR A 303 -23.43 14.65 -1.95
CA THR A 303 -23.90 14.88 -0.57
C THR A 303 -22.77 15.38 0.32
N THR A 304 -23.10 16.04 1.43
CA THR A 304 -22.10 16.45 2.45
C THR A 304 -21.27 15.26 2.92
N ASP A 305 -21.90 14.10 3.16
CA ASP A 305 -21.18 12.89 3.60
C ASP A 305 -20.14 12.45 2.56
N ARG A 306 -20.46 12.49 1.26
CA ARG A 306 -19.47 12.19 0.20
C ARG A 306 -18.33 13.20 0.17
N GLN A 307 -18.63 14.48 0.39
CA GLN A 307 -17.60 15.50 0.48
C GLN A 307 -16.68 15.25 1.68
N ARG A 308 -17.25 14.84 2.82
CA ARG A 308 -16.48 14.52 4.02
C ARG A 308 -15.59 13.31 3.86
N VAL A 309 -16.12 12.24 3.29
CA VAL A 309 -15.34 11.05 2.94
C VAL A 309 -14.20 11.42 2.00
N PHE A 310 -14.48 12.20 0.95
CA PHE A 310 -13.45 12.64 0.00
C PHE A 310 -12.32 13.44 0.65
N TYR A 311 -12.64 14.48 1.42
CA TYR A 311 -11.61 15.31 2.04
C TYR A 311 -10.88 14.57 3.17
N SER A 312 -11.53 13.63 3.86
CA SER A 312 -10.88 12.79 4.87
C SER A 312 -9.93 11.77 4.24
N SER A 313 -10.30 11.18 3.10
CA SER A 313 -9.38 10.34 2.33
C SER A 313 -8.22 11.16 1.75
N LEU A 314 -8.46 12.36 1.23
CA LEU A 314 -7.39 13.24 0.78
C LEU A 314 -6.44 13.64 1.93
N TYR A 315 -6.97 13.90 3.12
CA TYR A 315 -6.18 14.15 4.33
C TYR A 315 -5.26 12.97 4.63
N ARG A 316 -5.79 11.75 4.73
CA ARG A 316 -5.01 10.54 5.04
C ARG A 316 -3.94 10.22 3.98
N ALA A 317 -4.28 10.38 2.71
CA ALA A 317 -3.34 10.18 1.60
C ALA A 317 -2.11 11.11 1.63
N LEU A 318 -2.17 12.20 2.40
CA LEU A 318 -1.10 13.20 2.55
C LEU A 318 -0.37 13.11 3.91
N LEU A 319 -0.64 12.09 4.73
CA LEU A 319 0.04 11.92 6.02
C LEU A 319 1.43 11.29 5.88
N SER A 320 1.62 10.42 4.89
CA SER A 320 2.82 9.59 4.70
C SER A 320 3.24 9.51 3.22
N PRO A 321 4.49 9.10 2.90
CA PRO A 321 5.66 8.93 3.78
C PRO A 321 6.07 10.18 4.56
N ASN A 322 6.82 10.02 5.64
CA ASN A 322 7.10 11.10 6.60
C ASN A 322 8.47 11.75 6.37
N THR A 323 8.59 13.03 6.69
CA THR A 323 9.88 13.73 6.69
C THR A 323 10.85 13.03 7.65
N GLY A 324 12.01 12.58 7.16
CA GLY A 324 13.05 11.89 7.94
C GLY A 324 14.30 12.74 8.24
N SER A 325 14.35 13.98 7.74
CA SER A 325 15.48 14.90 7.95
C SER A 325 15.18 15.97 8.99
N ASP A 326 16.19 16.36 9.79
CA ASP A 326 16.19 17.54 10.65
C ASP A 326 16.02 18.85 9.84
N THR A 327 15.75 19.96 10.53
CA THR A 327 15.66 21.31 9.94
C THR A 327 16.93 21.77 9.22
N ASP A 328 18.09 21.20 9.56
CA ASP A 328 19.35 21.48 8.87
C ASP A 328 19.61 20.53 7.69
N GLY A 329 18.69 19.60 7.41
CA GLY A 329 18.77 18.62 6.33
C GLY A 329 19.59 17.38 6.67
N ARG A 330 20.11 17.22 7.89
CA ARG A 330 20.73 15.96 8.30
C ARG A 330 19.68 14.88 8.47
N TYR A 331 20.05 13.64 8.19
CA TYR A 331 19.27 12.44 8.47
C TYR A 331 20.21 11.29 8.81
N THR A 332 19.71 10.26 9.48
CA THR A 332 20.46 9.02 9.67
C THR A 332 20.18 8.12 8.47
N GLY A 333 21.21 7.72 7.76
CA GLY A 333 21.11 6.81 6.62
C GLY A 333 20.97 5.36 7.08
N TRP A 334 20.67 4.48 6.13
CA TRP A 334 20.50 3.05 6.42
C TRP A 334 21.83 2.32 6.67
N ASP A 335 22.97 2.99 6.47
CA ASP A 335 24.28 2.56 7.00
C ASP A 335 24.52 2.94 8.46
N GLY A 336 23.53 3.54 9.13
CA GLY A 336 23.62 4.04 10.51
C GLY A 336 24.47 5.29 10.65
N LYS A 337 24.90 5.94 9.56
CA LYS A 337 25.70 7.17 9.59
C LYS A 337 24.84 8.40 9.37
N VAL A 338 25.34 9.54 9.83
CA VAL A 338 24.69 10.83 9.60
C VAL A 338 25.04 11.33 8.20
N HIS A 339 24.01 11.54 7.39
CA HIS A 339 24.09 12.14 6.05
C HIS A 339 23.41 13.52 6.04
N ARG A 340 23.41 14.18 4.87
CA ARG A 340 22.75 15.47 4.69
C ARG A 340 22.11 15.59 3.32
N ALA A 341 20.80 15.79 3.28
CA ALA A 341 20.03 16.01 2.06
C ALA A 341 20.37 17.39 1.49
N LYS A 342 20.59 17.46 0.17
CA LYS A 342 20.96 18.70 -0.54
C LYS A 342 20.02 18.92 -1.71
N GLY A 343 19.18 19.95 -1.64
CA GLY A 343 18.25 20.29 -2.71
C GLY A 343 17.00 19.39 -2.77
N PHE A 344 16.73 18.64 -1.71
CA PHE A 344 15.52 17.85 -1.49
C PHE A 344 15.32 17.62 0.02
N THR A 345 14.12 17.23 0.43
CA THR A 345 13.80 16.75 1.78
C THR A 345 13.93 15.24 1.82
N TYR A 346 14.68 14.69 2.79
CA TYR A 346 14.71 13.24 2.97
C TYR A 346 13.43 12.75 3.64
N TYR A 347 12.83 11.70 3.09
CA TYR A 347 11.63 11.00 3.57
C TYR A 347 11.96 9.58 4.06
N GLN A 348 11.10 9.03 4.91
CA GLN A 348 11.17 7.66 5.45
C GLN A 348 9.77 7.11 5.73
N ASN A 349 9.68 5.86 6.21
CA ASN A 349 8.45 5.10 6.44
C ASN A 349 7.78 4.68 5.12
N TRP A 350 8.30 3.60 4.55
CA TRP A 350 8.00 3.10 3.22
C TRP A 350 7.12 1.85 3.29
N SER A 351 5.93 1.91 2.69
CA SER A 351 5.01 0.77 2.51
C SER A 351 4.84 0.55 1.02
N LEU A 352 5.92 0.15 0.35
CA LEU A 352 5.98 0.30 -1.10
C LEU A 352 5.01 -0.64 -1.80
N TRP A 353 4.78 -1.85 -1.25
CA TRP A 353 3.78 -2.78 -1.77
C TRP A 353 2.45 -2.05 -1.94
N ASP A 354 1.92 -1.43 -0.91
CA ASP A 354 0.63 -0.73 -0.98
C ASP A 354 0.72 0.52 -1.88
N THR A 355 1.70 1.38 -1.57
CA THR A 355 1.72 2.76 -2.06
C THR A 355 2.08 2.91 -3.55
N TYR A 356 2.71 1.91 -4.18
CA TYR A 356 2.98 1.95 -5.63
C TYR A 356 1.70 1.89 -6.47
N ARG A 357 0.60 1.38 -5.91
CA ARG A 357 -0.63 1.06 -6.67
C ARG A 357 -1.46 2.31 -6.97
N THR A 358 -1.66 3.16 -5.97
CA THR A 358 -2.50 4.36 -6.10
C THR A 358 -1.90 5.63 -5.50
N GLN A 359 -1.21 5.55 -4.35
CA GLN A 359 -0.72 6.75 -3.67
C GLN A 359 0.39 7.45 -4.46
N ALA A 360 1.40 6.74 -4.95
CA ALA A 360 2.50 7.35 -5.72
C ALA A 360 1.98 8.16 -6.92
N GLN A 361 0.92 7.69 -7.57
CA GLN A 361 0.27 8.36 -8.70
C GLN A 361 -0.54 9.58 -8.24
N LEU A 362 -1.28 9.48 -7.14
CA LEU A 362 -1.98 10.63 -6.56
C LEU A 362 -0.98 11.73 -6.15
N LEU A 363 0.11 11.36 -5.48
CA LEU A 363 1.15 12.30 -5.05
C LEU A 363 1.88 12.90 -6.25
N SER A 364 2.15 12.13 -7.30
CA SER A 364 2.67 12.68 -8.56
C SER A 364 1.77 13.76 -9.18
N LEU A 365 0.46 13.67 -8.96
CA LEU A 365 -0.51 14.63 -9.49
C LEU A 365 -0.65 15.86 -8.58
N LEU A 366 -0.82 15.67 -7.27
CA LEU A 366 -1.17 16.73 -6.31
C LEU A 366 -0.01 17.23 -5.45
N ALA A 367 1.02 16.41 -5.24
CA ALA A 367 2.20 16.71 -4.43
C ALA A 367 3.54 16.37 -5.14
N PRO A 368 3.74 16.75 -6.41
CA PRO A 368 4.87 16.25 -7.21
C PRO A 368 6.25 16.68 -6.68
N ALA A 369 6.33 17.74 -5.88
CA ALA A 369 7.59 18.12 -5.23
C ALA A 369 7.97 17.14 -4.10
N GLN A 370 6.98 16.68 -3.34
CA GLN A 370 7.13 15.70 -2.28
C GLN A 370 7.44 14.33 -2.88
N GLU A 371 6.69 13.90 -3.89
CA GLU A 371 6.94 12.64 -4.59
C GLU A 371 8.33 12.60 -5.24
N ARG A 372 8.81 13.72 -5.81
CA ARG A 372 10.20 13.84 -6.27
C ARG A 372 11.18 13.56 -5.13
N ASP A 373 11.00 14.24 -4.01
CA ASP A 373 11.91 14.17 -2.87
C ASP A 373 11.86 12.76 -2.21
N MET A 374 10.70 12.11 -2.22
CA MET A 374 10.52 10.69 -1.83
C MET A 374 11.29 9.76 -2.75
N ALA A 375 11.16 9.92 -4.07
CA ALA A 375 11.91 9.12 -5.05
C ALA A 375 13.44 9.30 -4.88
N LEU A 376 13.90 10.53 -4.65
CA LEU A 376 15.32 10.79 -4.35
C LEU A 376 15.78 10.17 -3.03
N SER A 377 14.90 10.11 -2.03
CA SER A 377 15.18 9.47 -0.75
C SER A 377 15.40 7.96 -0.92
N LEU A 378 14.59 7.28 -1.74
CA LEU A 378 14.81 5.86 -2.07
C LEU A 378 16.17 5.62 -2.77
N LEU A 379 16.63 6.55 -3.62
CA LEU A 379 17.98 6.47 -4.20
C LEU A 379 19.09 6.68 -3.16
N ARG A 380 18.82 7.40 -2.07
CA ARG A 380 19.73 7.48 -0.92
C ARG A 380 19.76 6.17 -0.14
N VAL A 381 18.59 5.56 0.09
CA VAL A 381 18.49 4.24 0.73
C VAL A 381 19.33 3.21 -0.02
N ASP A 382 19.21 3.16 -1.35
CA ASP A 382 20.03 2.30 -2.20
C ASP A 382 21.54 2.57 -2.03
N GLN A 383 21.96 3.83 -2.12
CA GLN A 383 23.38 4.19 -2.07
C GLN A 383 24.03 3.99 -0.70
N GLU A 384 23.28 4.25 0.36
CA GLU A 384 23.79 4.24 1.73
C GLU A 384 23.59 2.87 2.36
N GLY A 385 22.41 2.29 2.20
CA GLY A 385 22.06 0.98 2.70
C GLY A 385 22.52 -0.19 1.83
N GLY A 386 22.81 0.07 0.55
CA GLY A 386 23.33 -0.91 -0.40
C GLY A 386 22.27 -1.69 -1.18
N TRP A 387 20.98 -1.40 -0.99
CA TRP A 387 19.90 -1.94 -1.81
C TRP A 387 18.61 -1.12 -1.65
N LEU A 388 17.67 -1.26 -2.59
CA LEU A 388 16.34 -0.65 -2.49
C LEU A 388 15.44 -1.39 -1.49
N PRO A 389 14.59 -0.67 -0.73
CA PRO A 389 13.75 -1.30 0.29
C PRO A 389 12.46 -1.90 -0.29
N LYS A 390 11.81 -2.80 0.46
CA LYS A 390 10.39 -3.18 0.23
C LYS A 390 9.49 -2.45 1.21
N TRP A 391 9.78 -2.64 2.49
CA TRP A 391 9.05 -2.01 3.57
C TRP A 391 10.04 -1.52 4.62
N GLY A 392 10.01 -0.23 4.90
CA GLY A 392 11.02 0.40 5.74
C GLY A 392 10.43 1.30 6.81
N TYR A 393 10.97 1.27 8.02
CA TYR A 393 10.64 2.25 9.05
C TYR A 393 11.91 2.83 9.65
N ALA A 394 11.94 4.16 9.78
CA ALA A 394 13.16 4.91 10.06
C ALA A 394 14.31 4.48 9.13
N THR A 395 15.33 3.81 9.67
CA THR A 395 16.53 3.36 8.96
C THR A 395 16.61 1.83 8.85
N VAL A 396 15.48 1.15 8.91
CA VAL A 396 15.42 -0.31 9.06
C VAL A 396 14.54 -0.92 7.97
N GLU A 397 15.10 -1.87 7.22
CA GLU A 397 14.36 -2.77 6.34
C GLU A 397 13.60 -3.81 7.18
N THR A 398 12.34 -4.07 6.82
CA THR A 398 11.54 -5.12 7.44
C THR A 398 11.28 -6.29 6.50
N ASN A 399 11.48 -6.14 5.19
CA ASN A 399 11.16 -7.12 4.16
C ASN A 399 9.70 -7.62 4.21
N ILE A 400 8.79 -6.85 4.82
CA ILE A 400 7.37 -7.17 4.84
C ILE A 400 6.78 -6.96 3.44
N MET A 401 5.86 -7.84 3.07
CA MET A 401 5.27 -8.02 1.75
C MET A 401 6.21 -8.60 0.69
N THR A 402 5.62 -9.06 -0.42
CA THR A 402 6.33 -9.77 -1.51
C THR A 402 6.55 -8.90 -2.74
N GLY A 403 7.28 -9.44 -3.73
CA GLY A 403 7.40 -8.84 -5.05
C GLY A 403 8.49 -7.77 -5.16
N ASP A 404 8.34 -6.90 -6.15
CA ASP A 404 9.26 -5.78 -6.42
C ASP A 404 8.46 -4.47 -6.55
N PRO A 405 8.01 -3.92 -5.41
CA PRO A 405 7.15 -2.74 -5.41
C PRO A 405 7.90 -1.42 -5.65
N VAL A 406 9.20 -1.38 -5.36
CA VAL A 406 10.01 -0.16 -5.53
C VAL A 406 10.22 0.20 -7.01
N THR A 407 10.25 -0.80 -7.90
CA THR A 407 10.39 -0.59 -9.34
C THR A 407 9.22 0.20 -9.94
N PRO A 408 7.95 -0.25 -9.84
CA PRO A 408 6.83 0.53 -10.37
C PRO A 408 6.68 1.90 -9.69
N PHE A 409 7.07 2.04 -8.41
CA PHE A 409 7.12 3.33 -7.71
C PHE A 409 8.10 4.32 -8.38
N LEU A 410 9.37 3.95 -8.52
CA LEU A 410 10.40 4.82 -9.12
C LEU A 410 10.20 5.03 -10.63
N VAL A 411 9.68 4.02 -11.34
CA VAL A 411 9.32 4.18 -12.75
C VAL A 411 8.15 5.16 -12.89
N ASN A 412 7.17 5.17 -11.97
CA ASN A 412 6.14 6.21 -11.96
C ASN A 412 6.78 7.60 -11.83
N ALA A 413 7.67 7.82 -10.84
CA ALA A 413 8.37 9.09 -10.69
C ALA A 413 9.15 9.50 -11.97
N TYR A 414 9.77 8.54 -12.67
CA TYR A 414 10.40 8.76 -13.97
C TYR A 414 9.39 9.21 -15.04
N GLN A 415 8.27 8.49 -15.22
CA GLN A 415 7.25 8.82 -16.23
C GLN A 415 6.62 10.19 -16.01
N GLN A 416 6.51 10.62 -14.75
CA GLN A 416 5.98 11.93 -14.38
C GLN A 416 7.07 13.03 -14.43
N GLY A 417 8.33 12.70 -14.76
CA GLY A 417 9.44 13.64 -14.91
C GLY A 417 10.02 14.14 -13.58
N LEU A 418 9.75 13.43 -12.48
CA LEU A 418 10.16 13.82 -11.13
C LEU A 418 11.64 13.49 -10.86
N LEU A 419 12.20 12.55 -11.63
CA LEU A 419 13.61 12.13 -11.54
C LEU A 419 14.55 12.93 -12.46
N ALA A 420 14.16 14.14 -12.88
CA ALA A 420 14.99 14.97 -13.76
C ALA A 420 16.41 15.17 -13.20
N GLY A 421 17.42 14.71 -13.93
CA GLY A 421 18.84 14.73 -13.54
C GLY A 421 19.32 13.51 -12.75
N HIS A 422 18.43 12.58 -12.41
CA HIS A 422 18.68 11.35 -11.64
C HIS A 422 18.16 10.10 -12.36
N GLU A 423 17.78 10.20 -13.64
CA GLU A 423 17.12 9.11 -14.36
C GLU A 423 18.04 7.90 -14.54
N GLU A 424 19.29 8.12 -14.96
CA GLU A 424 20.29 7.04 -15.07
C GLU A 424 20.72 6.49 -13.71
N GLU A 425 20.66 7.31 -12.66
CA GLU A 425 20.93 6.86 -11.29
C GLU A 425 19.86 5.87 -10.84
N ALA A 426 18.59 6.26 -10.96
CA ALA A 426 17.46 5.39 -10.67
C ALA A 426 17.45 4.13 -11.55
N TYR A 427 17.74 4.26 -12.85
CA TYR A 427 17.80 3.11 -13.74
C TYR A 427 18.83 2.07 -13.28
N ARG A 428 20.02 2.50 -12.84
CA ARG A 428 21.05 1.57 -12.36
C ARG A 428 20.60 0.81 -11.11
N ALA A 429 20.03 1.50 -10.12
CA ALA A 429 19.52 0.88 -8.90
C ALA A 429 18.40 -0.14 -9.20
N LEU A 430 17.45 0.24 -10.07
CA LEU A 430 16.35 -0.64 -10.48
C LEU A 430 16.85 -1.85 -11.30
N ARG A 431 17.83 -1.65 -12.18
CA ARG A 431 18.45 -2.73 -12.95
C ARG A 431 19.18 -3.71 -12.05
N GLU A 432 19.90 -3.22 -11.05
CA GLU A 432 20.54 -4.07 -10.04
C GLU A 432 19.51 -4.89 -9.26
N ASN A 433 18.44 -4.24 -8.77
CA ASN A 433 17.34 -4.92 -8.08
C ASN A 433 16.66 -6.00 -8.95
N ALA A 434 16.50 -5.75 -10.26
CA ALA A 434 15.85 -6.68 -11.18
C ALA A 434 16.75 -7.83 -11.66
N ASP A 435 18.07 -7.63 -11.76
CA ASP A 435 19.00 -8.60 -12.35
C ASP A 435 19.87 -9.35 -11.35
N SER A 436 19.88 -8.92 -10.09
CA SER A 436 20.76 -9.47 -9.05
C SER A 436 19.99 -9.75 -7.77
N VAL A 437 20.71 -10.18 -6.74
CA VAL A 437 20.20 -10.32 -5.37
C VAL A 437 21.17 -9.64 -4.41
N PRO A 438 20.69 -9.08 -3.29
CA PRO A 438 21.56 -8.56 -2.24
C PRO A 438 22.53 -9.65 -1.74
N SER A 439 23.67 -9.25 -1.19
CA SER A 439 24.59 -10.19 -0.54
C SER A 439 23.93 -10.90 0.65
N ALA A 440 24.45 -12.07 1.04
CA ALA A 440 23.96 -12.81 2.19
C ALA A 440 23.99 -11.99 3.50
N ASP A 441 25.00 -11.15 3.67
CA ASP A 441 25.17 -10.28 4.85
C ASP A 441 24.31 -9.00 4.80
N SER A 442 23.61 -8.74 3.68
CA SER A 442 22.73 -7.58 3.53
C SER A 442 21.42 -7.83 4.31
N PRO A 443 20.85 -6.83 5.00
CA PRO A 443 19.54 -6.99 5.65
C PRO A 443 18.37 -7.03 4.65
N TYR A 444 18.59 -6.57 3.42
CA TYR A 444 17.58 -6.50 2.37
C TYR A 444 17.39 -7.84 1.70
N GLU A 445 16.16 -8.28 1.51
CA GLU A 445 15.85 -9.46 0.72
C GLU A 445 15.91 -9.16 -0.79
N GLY A 446 15.48 -7.96 -1.19
CA GLY A 446 15.32 -7.61 -2.60
C GLY A 446 14.34 -8.58 -3.27
N ARG A 447 14.62 -8.98 -4.51
CA ARG A 447 13.87 -10.06 -5.15
C ARG A 447 14.35 -11.43 -4.63
N GLY A 448 13.81 -11.93 -3.52
CA GLY A 448 14.28 -13.18 -2.90
C GLY A 448 14.19 -14.40 -3.85
N GLY A 449 13.14 -14.45 -4.67
CA GLY A 449 12.92 -15.49 -5.69
C GLY A 449 13.70 -15.29 -7.00
N ASN A 450 14.51 -14.23 -7.13
CA ASN A 450 15.07 -13.82 -8.43
C ASN A 450 15.90 -14.91 -9.13
N PRO A 451 16.76 -15.69 -8.45
CA PRO A 451 17.57 -16.70 -9.13
C PRO A 451 16.73 -17.72 -9.90
N ARG A 452 15.59 -18.16 -9.33
CA ARG A 452 14.65 -19.07 -10.01
C ARG A 452 13.79 -18.33 -11.02
N TYR A 453 13.35 -17.12 -10.73
CA TYR A 453 12.61 -16.29 -11.69
C TYR A 453 13.42 -16.04 -12.98
N LEU A 454 14.71 -15.72 -12.87
CA LEU A 454 15.60 -15.47 -14.00
C LEU A 454 15.90 -16.74 -14.81
N ALA A 455 16.04 -17.88 -14.13
CA ALA A 455 16.35 -19.17 -14.77
C ALA A 455 15.13 -19.81 -15.42
N ASP A 456 14.00 -19.83 -14.70
CA ASP A 456 12.83 -20.65 -15.03
C ASP A 456 11.63 -19.81 -15.49
N GLY A 457 11.67 -18.49 -15.29
CA GLY A 457 10.59 -17.56 -15.63
C GLY A 457 9.48 -17.48 -14.59
N PHE A 458 9.64 -18.07 -13.41
CA PHE A 458 8.70 -17.98 -12.28
C PHE A 458 9.41 -18.22 -10.95
N VAL A 459 8.80 -17.78 -9.86
CA VAL A 459 9.21 -18.10 -8.48
C VAL A 459 8.43 -19.34 -8.03
N PRO A 460 9.10 -20.44 -7.61
CA PRO A 460 8.41 -21.61 -7.12
C PRO A 460 7.88 -21.39 -5.70
N LEU A 461 6.83 -22.13 -5.33
CA LEU A 461 6.38 -22.28 -3.96
C LEU A 461 7.34 -23.23 -3.22
N ASP A 462 8.14 -22.68 -2.32
CA ASP A 462 9.05 -23.43 -1.45
C ASP A 462 9.16 -22.77 -0.07
N PRO A 463 8.20 -23.01 0.84
CA PRO A 463 8.23 -22.46 2.19
C PRO A 463 9.39 -22.95 3.07
N SER A 464 10.20 -23.89 2.57
CA SER A 464 11.38 -24.40 3.27
C SER A 464 12.66 -23.67 2.89
N ALA A 465 12.61 -22.79 1.88
CA ALA A 465 13.76 -22.04 1.41
C ALA A 465 14.25 -21.06 2.50
N PRO A 466 15.57 -20.96 2.72
CA PRO A 466 16.11 -20.04 3.71
C PRO A 466 15.87 -18.60 3.29
N HIS A 467 15.53 -17.74 4.26
CA HIS A 467 15.17 -16.35 4.02
C HIS A 467 15.64 -15.43 5.15
N LYS A 468 15.68 -14.12 4.87
CA LYS A 468 15.91 -13.07 5.88
C LYS A 468 14.63 -12.81 6.67
N PRO A 469 14.70 -12.16 7.85
CA PRO A 469 13.49 -11.75 8.56
C PRO A 469 12.57 -10.94 7.66
N GLY A 470 11.29 -11.29 7.64
CA GLY A 470 10.21 -10.69 6.87
C GLY A 470 9.45 -11.74 6.08
N ASP A 471 8.69 -11.27 5.12
CA ASP A 471 8.01 -12.16 4.18
C ASP A 471 8.97 -12.56 3.07
N TYR A 472 8.78 -13.77 2.55
CA TYR A 472 9.65 -14.31 1.53
C TYR A 472 8.92 -14.70 0.26
N ASP A 473 9.55 -14.38 -0.87
CA ASP A 473 8.93 -14.55 -2.18
C ASP A 473 8.65 -16.03 -2.53
N TYR A 474 9.37 -16.99 -1.92
CA TYR A 474 9.10 -18.43 -2.08
C TYR A 474 7.88 -18.95 -1.30
N ASP A 475 7.41 -18.23 -0.28
CA ASP A 475 6.12 -18.55 0.37
C ASP A 475 4.94 -18.17 -0.54
N HIS A 476 5.18 -17.24 -1.47
CA HIS A 476 4.17 -16.60 -2.31
C HIS A 476 4.54 -16.60 -3.81
N GLY A 477 5.08 -17.72 -4.30
CA GLY A 477 5.68 -17.83 -5.64
C GLY A 477 4.83 -17.24 -6.80
N PRO A 478 3.54 -17.62 -6.95
CA PRO A 478 2.62 -16.95 -7.89
C PRO A 478 2.54 -15.43 -7.76
N SER A 479 2.33 -14.89 -6.55
CA SER A 479 2.27 -13.44 -6.32
C SER A 479 3.57 -12.75 -6.72
N ALA A 480 4.71 -13.26 -6.24
CA ALA A 480 6.01 -12.72 -6.58
C ALA A 480 6.28 -12.77 -8.10
N THR A 481 5.87 -13.84 -8.79
CA THR A 481 6.00 -13.96 -10.25
C THR A 481 5.20 -12.89 -10.99
N LEU A 482 3.96 -12.64 -10.56
CA LEU A 482 3.09 -11.62 -11.16
C LEU A 482 3.64 -10.22 -10.91
N GLU A 483 4.11 -9.93 -9.70
CA GLU A 483 4.65 -8.62 -9.34
C GLU A 483 6.01 -8.34 -10.00
N TYR A 484 6.91 -9.32 -10.09
CA TYR A 484 8.15 -9.17 -10.84
C TYR A 484 7.89 -8.95 -12.33
N ALA A 485 6.88 -9.61 -12.91
CA ALA A 485 6.50 -9.38 -14.30
C ALA A 485 5.99 -7.94 -14.52
N LEU A 486 5.15 -7.42 -13.61
CA LEU A 486 4.72 -6.03 -13.65
C LEU A 486 5.91 -5.06 -13.51
N ALA A 487 6.80 -5.30 -12.54
CA ALA A 487 8.00 -4.50 -12.31
C ALA A 487 8.94 -4.50 -13.53
N ASP A 488 9.20 -5.66 -14.12
CA ASP A 488 10.04 -5.77 -15.32
C ASP A 488 9.40 -5.04 -16.50
N ALA A 489 8.10 -5.18 -16.74
CA ALA A 489 7.41 -4.42 -17.79
C ALA A 489 7.57 -2.89 -17.60
N ALA A 490 7.36 -2.41 -16.38
CA ALA A 490 7.56 -1.00 -16.02
C ALA A 490 9.01 -0.56 -16.29
N LEU A 491 10.00 -1.30 -15.78
CA LEU A 491 11.43 -1.02 -16.00
C LEU A 491 11.80 -1.04 -17.49
N GLY A 492 11.18 -1.92 -18.28
CA GLY A 492 11.34 -1.97 -19.73
C GLY A 492 10.91 -0.67 -20.43
N THR A 493 9.90 0.04 -19.91
CA THR A 493 9.52 1.36 -20.43
C THR A 493 10.55 2.43 -20.12
N MET A 494 11.12 2.42 -18.91
CA MET A 494 12.18 3.34 -18.50
C MET A 494 13.46 3.10 -19.30
N ALA A 495 13.90 1.84 -19.40
CA ALA A 495 15.04 1.43 -20.20
C ALA A 495 14.91 1.92 -21.66
N ARG A 496 13.72 1.80 -22.25
CA ARG A 496 13.45 2.28 -23.61
C ARG A 496 13.60 3.80 -23.71
N GLY A 497 13.02 4.53 -22.77
CA GLY A 497 13.07 6.00 -22.75
C GLY A 497 14.48 6.56 -22.58
N LEU A 498 15.35 5.84 -21.86
CA LEU A 498 16.75 6.19 -21.64
C LEU A 498 17.71 5.68 -22.73
N GLY A 499 17.21 4.90 -23.71
CA GLY A 499 18.01 4.38 -24.82
C GLY A 499 18.69 3.03 -24.56
N HIS A 500 18.40 2.36 -23.44
CA HIS A 500 18.88 1.01 -23.09
C HIS A 500 18.08 -0.07 -23.83
N GLY A 501 18.14 -0.06 -25.17
CA GLY A 501 17.24 -0.86 -26.03
C GLY A 501 17.35 -2.38 -25.88
N ALA A 502 18.52 -2.92 -25.49
CA ALA A 502 18.68 -4.34 -25.22
C ALA A 502 17.96 -4.75 -23.93
N ASP A 503 18.13 -3.96 -22.87
CA ASP A 503 17.46 -4.15 -21.60
C ASP A 503 15.95 -3.97 -21.75
N ALA A 504 15.50 -2.96 -22.50
CA ALA A 504 14.08 -2.76 -22.79
C ALA A 504 13.41 -4.00 -23.43
N ARG A 505 14.08 -4.69 -24.36
CA ARG A 505 13.55 -5.92 -24.97
C ARG A 505 13.55 -7.09 -23.99
N ARG A 506 14.61 -7.22 -23.20
CA ARG A 506 14.74 -8.27 -22.18
C ARG A 506 13.65 -8.14 -21.10
N TYR A 507 13.48 -6.94 -20.56
CA TYR A 507 12.47 -6.66 -19.55
C TYR A 507 11.05 -6.77 -20.10
N ALA A 508 10.78 -6.34 -21.33
CA ALA A 508 9.48 -6.60 -21.97
C ALA A 508 9.19 -8.09 -22.12
N ALA A 509 10.20 -8.93 -22.42
CA ALA A 509 10.03 -10.38 -22.46
C ALA A 509 9.74 -10.97 -21.07
N ARG A 510 10.44 -10.52 -20.02
CA ARG A 510 10.17 -10.93 -18.64
C ARG A 510 8.83 -10.40 -18.11
N GLY A 511 8.34 -9.27 -18.62
CA GLY A 511 6.99 -8.77 -18.36
C GLY A 511 5.88 -9.76 -18.75
N GLN A 512 6.22 -10.76 -19.56
CA GLN A 512 5.32 -11.85 -19.97
C GLN A 512 5.40 -13.09 -19.08
N ASN A 513 6.25 -13.10 -18.04
CA ASN A 513 6.48 -14.26 -17.17
C ASN A 513 5.24 -14.68 -16.35
N TYR A 514 4.22 -13.83 -16.23
CA TYR A 514 2.92 -14.21 -15.66
C TYR A 514 2.31 -15.45 -16.35
N ARG A 515 2.64 -15.68 -17.63
CA ARG A 515 2.21 -16.85 -18.39
C ARG A 515 2.78 -18.17 -17.86
N ASN A 516 3.94 -18.14 -17.20
CA ASN A 516 4.63 -19.33 -16.72
C ASN A 516 3.99 -19.96 -15.47
N VAL A 517 3.05 -19.26 -14.85
CA VAL A 517 2.25 -19.74 -13.72
C VAL A 517 0.76 -19.87 -14.05
N PHE A 518 0.35 -19.67 -15.30
CA PHE A 518 -1.02 -19.92 -15.75
C PHE A 518 -1.22 -21.40 -16.07
N ASP A 519 -2.08 -22.10 -15.33
CA ASP A 519 -2.43 -23.52 -15.59
C ASP A 519 -3.62 -23.58 -16.55
N PRO A 520 -3.45 -23.99 -17.83
CA PRO A 520 -4.55 -24.02 -18.79
C PRO A 520 -5.66 -25.01 -18.41
N ARG A 521 -5.39 -25.96 -17.51
CA ARG A 521 -6.39 -26.95 -17.04
C ARG A 521 -7.40 -26.35 -16.08
N THR A 522 -6.98 -25.34 -15.30
CA THR A 522 -7.86 -24.61 -14.37
C THR A 522 -8.32 -23.28 -14.97
N GLY A 523 -7.53 -22.72 -15.88
CA GLY A 523 -7.76 -21.39 -16.47
C GLY A 523 -7.40 -20.25 -15.52
N PHE A 524 -6.56 -20.51 -14.51
CA PHE A 524 -6.11 -19.56 -13.49
C PHE A 524 -4.60 -19.64 -13.28
N PHE A 525 -4.04 -18.62 -12.64
CA PHE A 525 -2.69 -18.69 -12.09
C PHE A 525 -2.64 -19.70 -10.94
N ARG A 526 -1.54 -20.47 -10.85
CA ARG A 526 -1.37 -21.54 -9.87
C ARG A 526 0.09 -21.72 -9.50
N ALA A 527 0.32 -22.05 -8.23
CA ALA A 527 1.64 -22.37 -7.70
C ALA A 527 2.31 -23.51 -8.48
N ARG A 528 3.61 -23.35 -8.70
CA ARG A 528 4.52 -24.39 -9.18
C ARG A 528 5.55 -24.65 -8.10
N ASP A 529 5.88 -25.90 -7.84
CA ASP A 529 6.90 -26.26 -6.84
C ASP A 529 8.33 -26.07 -7.38
N ALA A 530 9.33 -26.41 -6.57
CA ALA A 530 10.74 -26.36 -6.94
C ALA A 530 11.11 -27.26 -8.15
N ASP A 531 10.30 -28.29 -8.42
CA ASP A 531 10.39 -29.17 -9.58
C ASP A 531 9.78 -28.55 -10.85
N GLY A 532 9.08 -27.44 -10.69
CA GLY A 532 8.41 -26.70 -11.74
C GLY A 532 7.11 -27.35 -12.19
N VAL A 533 6.51 -28.26 -11.42
CA VAL A 533 5.17 -28.78 -11.72
C VAL A 533 4.11 -28.02 -10.93
N PHE A 534 2.90 -27.89 -11.47
CA PHE A 534 1.80 -27.25 -10.74
C PHE A 534 1.45 -28.03 -9.48
N THR A 535 1.32 -27.31 -8.36
CA THR A 535 1.07 -27.86 -7.04
C THR A 535 -0.12 -27.18 -6.35
N GLY A 536 -0.50 -27.68 -5.17
CA GLY A 536 -1.66 -27.21 -4.41
C GLY A 536 -3.01 -27.61 -5.01
N PRO A 537 -4.13 -27.14 -4.44
CA PRO A 537 -5.47 -27.41 -4.96
C PRO A 537 -5.68 -26.90 -6.39
N ALA A 538 -6.54 -27.57 -7.15
CA ALA A 538 -6.92 -27.14 -8.50
C ALA A 538 -8.06 -26.11 -8.51
N ASP A 539 -8.87 -26.06 -7.44
CA ASP A 539 -9.89 -25.03 -7.28
C ASP A 539 -9.19 -23.69 -6.98
N PRO A 540 -9.35 -22.67 -7.84
CA PRO A 540 -8.69 -21.37 -7.66
C PRO A 540 -9.09 -20.63 -6.38
N LYS A 541 -10.22 -20.95 -5.75
CA LYS A 541 -10.59 -20.36 -4.46
C LYS A 541 -9.71 -20.91 -3.32
N ASP A 542 -9.26 -22.16 -3.44
CA ASP A 542 -8.42 -22.88 -2.46
C ASP A 542 -6.93 -22.79 -2.83
N SER A 543 -6.56 -21.84 -3.69
CA SER A 543 -5.20 -21.69 -4.19
C SER A 543 -4.20 -21.40 -3.07
N VAL A 544 -2.97 -21.89 -3.24
CA VAL A 544 -1.83 -21.64 -2.34
C VAL A 544 -0.75 -20.79 -3.02
N GLY A 545 0.12 -20.17 -2.23
CA GLY A 545 1.24 -19.37 -2.73
C GLY A 545 0.86 -17.97 -3.23
N PHE A 546 -0.31 -17.46 -2.85
CA PHE A 546 -0.69 -16.07 -3.09
C PHE A 546 -0.57 -15.29 -1.79
N HIS A 547 0.01 -14.09 -1.82
CA HIS A 547 0.16 -13.23 -0.65
C HIS A 547 -1.13 -12.44 -0.43
N GLU A 548 -1.80 -12.67 0.71
CA GLU A 548 -3.06 -12.03 1.09
C GLU A 548 -4.13 -12.15 0.00
N GLY A 549 -4.32 -13.34 -0.57
CA GLY A 549 -5.41 -13.53 -1.51
C GLY A 549 -5.45 -14.89 -2.16
N THR A 550 -6.29 -15.00 -3.19
CA THR A 550 -6.44 -16.21 -4.00
C THR A 550 -6.11 -15.96 -5.47
N ALA A 551 -6.05 -17.05 -6.25
CA ALA A 551 -5.90 -16.98 -7.70
C ALA A 551 -7.02 -16.17 -8.39
N TRP A 552 -8.21 -16.06 -7.76
CA TRP A 552 -9.29 -15.20 -8.26
C TRP A 552 -8.94 -13.71 -8.17
N GLN A 553 -8.36 -13.30 -7.06
CA GLN A 553 -8.01 -11.90 -6.78
C GLN A 553 -6.78 -11.48 -7.59
N TYR A 554 -5.73 -12.30 -7.57
CA TYR A 554 -4.51 -12.08 -8.37
C TYR A 554 -4.70 -12.24 -9.88
N MET A 555 -5.84 -12.78 -10.35
CA MET A 555 -6.13 -12.92 -11.79
C MET A 555 -5.96 -11.59 -12.53
N TRP A 556 -6.23 -10.47 -11.86
CA TRP A 556 -6.27 -9.13 -12.46
C TRP A 556 -4.95 -8.36 -12.32
N LEU A 557 -3.93 -8.93 -11.65
CA LEU A 557 -2.61 -8.32 -11.48
C LEU A 557 -1.71 -8.54 -12.71
N VAL A 558 -2.25 -8.23 -13.90
CA VAL A 558 -1.49 -8.16 -15.16
C VAL A 558 -1.81 -6.85 -15.91
N PRO A 559 -1.78 -5.68 -15.24
CA PRO A 559 -2.18 -4.44 -15.87
C PRO A 559 -1.21 -4.00 -16.98
N GLN A 560 0.01 -4.53 -17.02
CA GLN A 560 0.99 -4.27 -18.07
C GLN A 560 0.56 -4.85 -19.44
N ASP A 561 -0.17 -5.97 -19.44
CA ASP A 561 -0.53 -6.74 -20.64
C ASP A 561 -1.97 -7.30 -20.57
N LEU A 562 -2.95 -6.41 -20.36
CA LEU A 562 -4.37 -6.79 -20.34
C LEU A 562 -4.84 -7.53 -21.61
N PRO A 563 -4.44 -7.15 -22.85
CA PRO A 563 -4.80 -7.93 -24.04
C PRO A 563 -4.30 -9.38 -23.98
N GLY A 564 -3.07 -9.59 -23.48
CA GLY A 564 -2.52 -10.92 -23.25
C GLY A 564 -3.32 -11.70 -22.22
N LEU A 565 -3.63 -11.11 -21.07
CA LEU A 565 -4.48 -11.72 -20.03
C LEU A 565 -5.86 -12.12 -20.58
N VAL A 566 -6.54 -11.20 -21.29
CA VAL A 566 -7.85 -11.46 -21.91
C VAL A 566 -7.77 -12.63 -22.89
N SER A 567 -6.69 -12.72 -23.68
CA SER A 567 -6.46 -13.86 -24.56
C SER A 567 -6.31 -15.17 -23.78
N LEU A 568 -5.60 -15.18 -22.63
CA LEU A 568 -5.46 -16.38 -21.80
C LEU A 568 -6.79 -16.88 -21.24
N ILE A 569 -7.68 -15.97 -20.86
CA ILE A 569 -9.02 -16.31 -20.33
C ILE A 569 -9.94 -16.88 -21.43
N GLY A 570 -9.65 -16.62 -22.70
CA GLY A 570 -10.47 -17.05 -23.85
C GLY A 570 -11.16 -15.91 -24.60
N GLY A 571 -10.66 -14.68 -24.47
CA GLY A 571 -11.17 -13.49 -25.15
C GLY A 571 -12.13 -12.66 -24.29
N GLU A 572 -12.57 -11.52 -24.83
CA GLU A 572 -13.35 -10.50 -24.12
C GLU A 572 -14.64 -11.06 -23.48
N GLY A 573 -15.34 -11.96 -24.18
CA GLY A 573 -16.57 -12.57 -23.66
C GLY A 573 -16.34 -13.39 -22.39
N ALA A 574 -15.32 -14.24 -22.39
CA ALA A 574 -14.95 -15.06 -21.24
C ALA A 574 -14.38 -14.21 -20.09
N ALA A 575 -13.58 -13.20 -20.40
CA ALA A 575 -13.06 -12.24 -19.42
C ALA A 575 -14.21 -11.47 -18.73
N ASN A 576 -15.18 -10.97 -19.50
CA ASN A 576 -16.35 -10.28 -18.95
C ASN A 576 -17.22 -11.20 -18.08
N GLN A 577 -17.42 -12.47 -18.46
CA GLN A 577 -18.15 -13.43 -17.63
C GLN A 577 -17.42 -13.72 -16.30
N ARG A 578 -16.09 -13.80 -16.33
CA ARG A 578 -15.26 -14.00 -15.15
C ARG A 578 -15.31 -12.79 -14.22
N LEU A 579 -15.18 -11.57 -14.75
CA LEU A 579 -15.36 -10.34 -13.99
C LEU A 579 -16.77 -10.25 -13.40
N ASP A 580 -17.82 -10.59 -14.17
CA ASP A 580 -19.21 -10.58 -13.71
C ASP A 580 -19.41 -11.51 -12.51
N SER A 581 -18.83 -12.71 -12.56
CA SER A 581 -18.84 -13.67 -11.45
C SER A 581 -18.05 -13.15 -10.24
N PHE A 582 -16.86 -12.61 -10.48
CA PHE A 582 -15.95 -12.10 -9.45
C PHE A 582 -16.58 -10.92 -8.67
N PHE A 583 -17.27 -10.01 -9.36
CA PHE A 583 -17.96 -8.88 -8.74
C PHE A 583 -19.39 -9.19 -8.28
N ALA A 584 -19.88 -10.42 -8.48
CA ALA A 584 -21.29 -10.77 -8.28
C ALA A 584 -22.24 -9.77 -8.97
N TYR A 585 -21.95 -9.48 -10.24
CA TYR A 585 -22.53 -8.34 -10.97
C TYR A 585 -24.06 -8.39 -11.08
N ASP A 586 -24.65 -9.59 -11.12
CA ASP A 586 -26.10 -9.81 -11.16
C ASP A 586 -26.82 -9.37 -9.87
N LYS A 587 -26.13 -9.42 -8.72
CA LYS A 587 -26.57 -8.88 -7.44
C LYS A 587 -26.22 -7.40 -7.33
N LEU A 588 -25.02 -7.03 -7.76
CA LEU A 588 -24.48 -5.67 -7.71
C LEU A 588 -25.43 -4.65 -8.34
N VAL A 589 -25.95 -4.93 -9.54
CA VAL A 589 -26.84 -4.00 -10.24
C VAL A 589 -28.21 -3.83 -9.58
N LYS A 590 -28.59 -4.74 -8.67
CA LYS A 590 -29.87 -4.69 -7.92
C LYS A 590 -29.71 -4.01 -6.58
N ASP A 591 -28.62 -4.31 -5.87
CA ASP A 591 -28.31 -3.76 -4.55
C ASP A 591 -26.79 -3.51 -4.45
N PRO A 592 -26.30 -2.35 -4.92
CA PRO A 592 -24.87 -2.05 -4.94
C PRO A 592 -24.24 -2.08 -3.55
N ALA A 593 -24.85 -1.38 -2.59
CA ALA A 593 -24.31 -1.24 -1.24
C ALA A 593 -24.41 -2.56 -0.45
N GLY A 594 -25.53 -3.29 -0.57
CA GLY A 594 -25.68 -4.57 0.09
C GLY A 594 -24.79 -5.66 -0.53
N THR A 595 -24.55 -5.63 -1.84
CA THR A 595 -23.58 -6.54 -2.48
C THR A 595 -22.16 -6.24 -2.00
N ALA A 596 -21.75 -4.97 -2.00
CA ALA A 596 -20.43 -4.59 -1.52
C ALA A 596 -20.20 -5.03 -0.07
N ARG A 597 -21.16 -4.80 0.84
CA ARG A 597 -21.01 -5.14 2.26
C ARG A 597 -21.14 -6.62 2.60
N ASN A 598 -22.00 -7.36 1.89
CA ASN A 598 -22.35 -8.72 2.30
C ASN A 598 -21.80 -9.82 1.38
N VAL A 599 -21.20 -9.47 0.24
CA VAL A 599 -20.66 -10.44 -0.73
C VAL A 599 -19.16 -10.24 -0.94
N TRP A 600 -18.68 -8.99 -0.98
CA TRP A 600 -17.27 -8.68 -1.19
C TRP A 600 -16.49 -8.67 0.13
N VAL A 601 -17.07 -8.06 1.16
CA VAL A 601 -16.49 -7.96 2.49
C VAL A 601 -16.83 -9.21 3.31
N ASN A 602 -15.82 -10.03 3.60
CA ASN A 602 -15.96 -11.27 4.38
C ASN A 602 -15.26 -11.21 5.75
N GLY A 603 -14.60 -10.09 6.03
CA GLY A 603 -13.79 -9.83 7.22
C GLY A 603 -12.44 -9.21 6.84
N PRO A 604 -11.87 -8.36 7.71
CA PRO A 604 -10.73 -7.49 7.41
C PRO A 604 -9.46 -8.23 6.96
N TYR A 605 -9.21 -9.41 7.53
CA TYR A 605 -8.05 -10.25 7.18
C TYR A 605 -8.44 -11.60 6.56
N SER A 606 -9.69 -11.71 6.07
CA SER A 606 -10.23 -12.94 5.49
C SER A 606 -9.93 -13.01 3.99
N TYR A 607 -8.63 -13.07 3.66
CA TYR A 607 -8.15 -12.99 2.28
C TYR A 607 -8.23 -14.33 1.51
N TYR A 608 -8.25 -15.46 2.21
CA TYR A 608 -8.14 -16.79 1.61
C TYR A 608 -9.48 -17.52 1.51
N ASN A 609 -9.56 -18.55 0.65
CA ASN A 609 -10.79 -19.33 0.41
C ASN A 609 -11.96 -18.46 -0.10
N GLN A 610 -11.65 -17.49 -0.97
CA GLN A 610 -12.61 -16.57 -1.58
C GLN A 610 -12.47 -16.57 -3.11
N ASP A 611 -13.60 -16.35 -3.78
CA ASP A 611 -13.71 -16.24 -5.23
C ASP A 611 -14.41 -14.94 -5.68
N LYS A 612 -14.46 -13.96 -4.78
CA LYS A 612 -15.09 -12.65 -4.97
C LYS A 612 -14.08 -11.53 -4.76
N TYR A 613 -14.41 -10.37 -5.33
CA TYR A 613 -13.68 -9.13 -5.15
C TYR A 613 -13.59 -8.75 -3.67
N ASN A 614 -12.41 -8.40 -3.19
CA ASN A 614 -12.21 -7.79 -1.88
C ASN A 614 -11.68 -6.34 -2.04
N PRO A 615 -12.52 -5.31 -1.86
CA PRO A 615 -12.10 -3.91 -1.96
C PRO A 615 -11.21 -3.43 -0.79
N GLN A 616 -10.96 -4.28 0.21
CA GLN A 616 -10.12 -3.97 1.38
C GLN A 616 -8.64 -4.31 1.16
N ASN A 617 -8.27 -4.77 -0.03
CA ASN A 617 -7.00 -5.43 -0.25
C ASN A 617 -6.36 -4.99 -1.56
N GLU A 618 -5.06 -4.75 -1.50
CA GLU A 618 -4.24 -4.09 -2.52
C GLU A 618 -4.24 -4.76 -3.89
N PRO A 619 -4.14 -6.10 -4.02
CA PRO A 619 -4.10 -6.77 -5.33
C PRO A 619 -5.38 -6.56 -6.15
N ASP A 620 -6.49 -6.31 -5.47
CA ASP A 620 -7.82 -6.21 -6.07
C ASP A 620 -8.15 -4.80 -6.57
N LEU A 621 -7.45 -3.75 -6.11
CA LEU A 621 -7.77 -2.34 -6.37
C LEU A 621 -7.86 -1.96 -7.86
N ILE A 622 -7.11 -2.67 -8.72
CA ILE A 622 -7.09 -2.46 -10.18
C ILE A 622 -8.23 -3.19 -10.91
N ALA A 623 -8.79 -4.26 -10.31
CA ALA A 623 -9.71 -5.17 -10.98
C ALA A 623 -10.93 -4.49 -11.62
N PRO A 624 -11.62 -3.51 -10.97
CA PRO A 624 -12.78 -2.83 -11.55
C PRO A 624 -12.49 -2.14 -12.90
N TYR A 625 -11.24 -1.71 -13.07
CA TYR A 625 -10.80 -0.96 -14.24
C TYR A 625 -10.47 -1.85 -15.44
N THR A 626 -10.44 -3.18 -15.27
CA THR A 626 -10.29 -4.14 -16.37
C THR A 626 -11.43 -4.00 -17.40
N TYR A 627 -12.65 -3.65 -16.97
CA TYR A 627 -13.78 -3.42 -17.88
C TYR A 627 -13.58 -2.26 -18.87
N LEU A 628 -12.68 -1.31 -18.57
CA LEU A 628 -12.29 -0.25 -19.51
C LEU A 628 -11.60 -0.80 -20.76
N SER A 629 -11.08 -2.03 -20.69
CA SER A 629 -10.34 -2.71 -21.75
C SER A 629 -11.12 -3.83 -22.45
N THR A 630 -12.33 -4.16 -21.99
CA THR A 630 -13.12 -5.32 -22.49
C THR A 630 -14.43 -4.93 -23.18
N GLY A 631 -14.55 -3.66 -23.58
CA GLY A 631 -15.70 -3.12 -24.32
C GLY A 631 -16.95 -2.86 -23.49
N GLN A 632 -16.87 -2.97 -22.15
CA GLN A 632 -18.01 -2.77 -21.23
C GLN A 632 -17.70 -1.74 -20.12
N PRO A 633 -17.23 -0.52 -20.45
CA PRO A 633 -16.73 0.44 -19.45
C PRO A 633 -17.78 0.91 -18.43
N TRP A 634 -19.08 0.82 -18.76
CA TRP A 634 -20.15 1.13 -17.79
C TRP A 634 -20.14 0.20 -16.57
N LYS A 635 -19.57 -1.00 -16.68
CA LYS A 635 -19.42 -1.91 -15.55
C LYS A 635 -18.37 -1.45 -14.56
N THR A 636 -17.30 -0.76 -15.01
CA THR A 636 -16.38 -0.06 -14.10
C THR A 636 -17.13 0.96 -13.27
N THR A 637 -18.01 1.77 -13.89
CA THR A 637 -18.86 2.72 -13.15
C THR A 637 -19.68 2.02 -12.07
N ASP A 638 -20.36 0.92 -12.40
CA ASP A 638 -21.21 0.22 -11.45
C ASP A 638 -20.42 -0.38 -10.27
N VAL A 639 -19.28 -1.02 -10.54
CA VAL A 639 -18.41 -1.62 -9.51
C VAL A 639 -17.77 -0.54 -8.63
N VAL A 640 -17.19 0.50 -9.22
CA VAL A 640 -16.54 1.60 -8.47
C VAL A 640 -17.56 2.33 -7.59
N HIS A 641 -18.74 2.66 -8.11
CA HIS A 641 -19.76 3.33 -7.31
C HIS A 641 -20.26 2.46 -6.14
N ALA A 642 -20.32 1.14 -6.32
CA ALA A 642 -20.66 0.24 -5.22
C ALA A 642 -19.54 0.18 -4.17
N ALA A 643 -18.29 0.05 -4.58
CA ALA A 643 -17.13 0.03 -3.68
C ALA A 643 -17.01 1.35 -2.88
N LEU A 644 -17.30 2.49 -3.49
CA LEU A 644 -17.34 3.79 -2.80
C LEU A 644 -18.36 3.85 -1.65
N THR A 645 -19.35 2.96 -1.60
CA THR A 645 -20.33 2.90 -0.48
C THR A 645 -19.76 2.28 0.81
N LEU A 646 -18.59 1.65 0.72
CA LEU A 646 -17.87 1.13 1.88
C LEU A 646 -17.13 2.23 2.65
N PHE A 647 -16.86 3.35 1.99
CA PHE A 647 -16.29 4.52 2.65
C PHE A 647 -17.41 5.39 3.23
N THR A 648 -17.38 5.63 4.54
CA THR A 648 -18.43 6.39 5.24
C THR A 648 -17.85 7.46 6.17
N ASP A 649 -18.67 8.43 6.58
CA ASP A 649 -18.29 9.49 7.52
C ASP A 649 -18.45 9.02 8.99
N GLN A 650 -18.09 7.78 9.27
CA GLN A 650 -18.19 7.16 10.61
C GLN A 650 -16.81 6.61 11.03
N PRO A 651 -16.58 6.34 12.33
CA PRO A 651 -15.32 5.80 12.80
C PRO A 651 -14.89 4.48 12.12
N ASP A 652 -15.86 3.64 11.75
CA ASP A 652 -15.71 2.39 10.98
C ASP A 652 -15.78 2.63 9.45
N GLY A 653 -15.56 3.87 9.01
CA GLY A 653 -15.76 4.32 7.64
C GLY A 653 -14.70 3.90 6.63
N ILE A 654 -13.84 2.93 6.96
CA ILE A 654 -12.94 2.20 6.07
C ILE A 654 -13.00 0.74 6.51
N THR A 655 -13.17 -0.17 5.56
CA THR A 655 -13.50 -1.56 5.90
C THR A 655 -12.29 -2.48 6.14
N GLY A 656 -11.08 -1.94 6.01
CA GLY A 656 -9.79 -2.58 6.28
C GLY A 656 -8.72 -1.50 6.45
N ASN A 657 -7.45 -1.91 6.51
CA ASN A 657 -6.31 -1.00 6.66
C ASN A 657 -6.33 0.14 5.62
N ASP A 658 -5.88 1.35 6.00
CA ASP A 658 -5.70 2.44 5.03
C ASP A 658 -4.34 2.39 4.30
N ASP A 659 -3.41 1.57 4.82
CA ASP A 659 -2.08 1.25 4.29
C ASP A 659 -1.31 2.47 3.84
N LEU A 660 -1.09 3.36 4.83
CA LEU A 660 -0.39 4.64 4.69
C LEU A 660 -0.99 5.58 3.64
N GLY A 661 -2.28 5.41 3.34
CA GLY A 661 -3.04 6.24 2.42
C GLY A 661 -3.33 5.59 1.07
N THR A 662 -3.04 4.30 0.90
CA THR A 662 -3.30 3.55 -0.34
C THR A 662 -4.80 3.42 -0.63
N MET A 663 -5.60 2.98 0.35
CA MET A 663 -7.06 2.88 0.21
C MET A 663 -7.70 4.26 0.04
N SER A 664 -7.26 5.24 0.83
CA SER A 664 -7.69 6.62 0.69
C SER A 664 -7.32 7.23 -0.68
N SER A 665 -6.16 6.91 -1.24
CA SER A 665 -5.77 7.36 -2.58
C SER A 665 -6.63 6.72 -3.67
N TRP A 666 -6.98 5.44 -3.53
CA TRP A 666 -7.94 4.76 -4.40
C TRP A 666 -9.30 5.46 -4.38
N GLN A 667 -9.80 5.81 -3.19
CA GLN A 667 -11.07 6.51 -2.99
C GLN A 667 -11.06 7.88 -3.70
N VAL A 668 -10.00 8.68 -3.51
CA VAL A 668 -9.85 10.01 -4.10
C VAL A 668 -9.82 9.94 -5.63
N LEU A 669 -8.93 9.10 -6.18
CA LEU A 669 -8.74 8.94 -7.63
C LEU A 669 -10.04 8.44 -8.30
N SER A 670 -10.67 7.42 -7.72
CA SER A 670 -11.95 6.91 -8.19
C SER A 670 -13.06 7.97 -8.15
N SER A 671 -13.13 8.77 -7.08
CA SER A 671 -14.16 9.81 -6.91
C SER A 671 -14.00 10.97 -7.88
N VAL A 672 -12.78 11.34 -8.26
CA VAL A 672 -12.56 12.41 -9.26
C VAL A 672 -12.79 11.95 -10.69
N GLY A 673 -12.90 10.64 -10.93
CA GLY A 673 -13.13 10.06 -12.25
C GLY A 673 -11.86 9.71 -13.03
N LEU A 674 -10.70 9.61 -12.36
CA LEU A 674 -9.39 9.38 -12.97
C LEU A 674 -8.60 8.33 -12.18
N PHE A 675 -8.16 7.24 -12.80
CA PHE A 675 -7.47 6.15 -12.09
C PHE A 675 -6.21 5.65 -12.83
N PRO A 676 -5.10 5.34 -12.15
CA PRO A 676 -3.90 4.77 -12.78
C PRO A 676 -4.12 3.31 -13.17
N VAL A 677 -4.44 3.06 -14.44
CA VAL A 677 -4.81 1.71 -14.93
C VAL A 677 -3.62 0.78 -15.16
N SER A 678 -2.40 1.30 -15.05
CA SER A 678 -1.19 0.50 -15.05
C SER A 678 -0.11 1.24 -14.24
N PRO A 679 0.26 0.75 -13.04
CA PRO A 679 1.31 1.35 -12.24
C PRO A 679 2.63 1.46 -13.02
N GLY A 680 3.38 2.54 -12.82
CA GLY A 680 4.58 2.84 -13.60
C GLY A 680 4.32 3.30 -15.04
N SER A 681 3.06 3.51 -15.46
CA SER A 681 2.71 4.07 -16.78
C SER A 681 2.22 5.52 -16.70
N ALA A 682 2.18 6.20 -17.84
CA ALA A 682 1.61 7.54 -17.98
C ALA A 682 0.13 7.53 -18.44
N VAL A 683 -0.61 6.44 -18.16
CA VAL A 683 -1.97 6.21 -18.64
C VAL A 683 -2.97 6.19 -17.49
N TRP A 684 -4.05 6.94 -17.65
CA TRP A 684 -5.10 7.14 -16.65
C TRP A 684 -6.45 6.72 -17.22
N GLY A 685 -7.06 5.70 -16.63
CA GLY A 685 -8.43 5.30 -16.94
C GLY A 685 -9.43 6.36 -16.52
N LEU A 686 -10.46 6.53 -17.33
CA LEU A 686 -11.59 7.42 -17.07
C LEU A 686 -12.74 6.61 -16.49
N THR A 687 -13.17 6.99 -15.29
CA THR A 687 -14.43 6.53 -14.69
C THR A 687 -15.36 7.73 -14.48
N THR A 688 -16.59 7.47 -14.03
CA THR A 688 -17.56 8.53 -13.75
C THR A 688 -17.16 9.29 -12.49
N PRO A 689 -17.03 10.63 -12.54
CA PRO A 689 -16.83 11.43 -11.33
C PRO A 689 -18.01 11.32 -10.36
N ALA A 690 -17.72 11.22 -9.06
CA ALA A 690 -18.70 11.23 -7.99
C ALA A 690 -19.28 12.63 -7.70
N PHE A 691 -18.67 13.68 -8.27
CA PHE A 691 -19.01 15.08 -8.08
C PHE A 691 -19.31 15.78 -9.42
N ASP A 692 -20.22 16.76 -9.41
CA ASP A 692 -20.55 17.55 -10.60
C ASP A 692 -19.33 18.25 -11.21
N ARG A 693 -18.39 18.63 -10.35
CA ARG A 693 -17.14 19.28 -10.75
C ARG A 693 -16.03 19.02 -9.74
N VAL A 694 -14.84 18.79 -10.27
CA VAL A 694 -13.58 18.71 -9.54
C VAL A 694 -12.60 19.69 -10.20
N GLU A 695 -11.95 20.51 -9.40
CA GLU A 695 -10.90 21.43 -9.82
C GLU A 695 -9.60 21.07 -9.11
N LEU A 696 -8.65 20.54 -9.86
CA LEU A 696 -7.31 20.27 -9.37
C LEU A 696 -6.43 21.48 -9.71
N THR A 697 -5.82 22.07 -8.69
CA THR A 697 -4.68 22.98 -8.85
C THR A 697 -3.44 22.11 -8.96
N LEU A 698 -2.63 22.35 -9.99
CA LEU A 698 -1.50 21.49 -10.32
C LEU A 698 -0.22 22.33 -10.38
N ASP A 699 0.89 21.75 -9.93
CA ASP A 699 2.17 22.44 -9.94
C ASP A 699 2.63 22.74 -11.38
N ARG A 700 2.81 24.02 -11.70
CA ARG A 700 3.18 24.50 -13.04
C ARG A 700 4.53 23.99 -13.54
N ARG A 701 5.42 23.53 -12.65
CA ARG A 701 6.70 22.93 -13.02
C ARG A 701 6.52 21.61 -13.76
N TYR A 702 5.49 20.84 -13.41
CA TYR A 702 5.21 19.51 -13.98
C TYR A 702 3.97 19.50 -14.87
N TYR A 703 3.03 20.42 -14.64
CA TYR A 703 1.77 20.60 -15.37
C TYR A 703 1.63 22.06 -15.81
N PRO A 704 2.13 22.45 -16.99
CA PRO A 704 2.22 23.86 -17.41
C PRO A 704 0.91 24.66 -17.40
N ALA A 705 -0.23 23.97 -17.56
CA ALA A 705 -1.55 24.58 -17.45
C ALA A 705 -1.89 25.08 -16.03
N GLY A 706 -1.25 24.52 -15.01
CA GLY A 706 -1.44 24.82 -13.59
C GLY A 706 -2.79 24.40 -13.00
N LYS A 707 -3.63 23.72 -13.80
CA LYS A 707 -4.95 23.25 -13.36
C LYS A 707 -5.52 22.19 -14.30
N LEU A 708 -6.37 21.34 -13.73
CA LEU A 708 -7.25 20.41 -14.44
C LEU A 708 -8.67 20.54 -13.90
N VAL A 709 -9.65 20.79 -14.77
CA VAL A 709 -11.07 20.79 -14.40
C VAL A 709 -11.74 19.54 -14.93
N ILE A 710 -12.27 18.71 -14.04
CA ILE A 710 -13.11 17.57 -14.39
C ILE A 710 -14.56 17.96 -14.12
N SER A 711 -15.46 17.78 -15.10
CA SER A 711 -16.87 18.15 -14.94
C SER A 711 -17.81 17.07 -15.43
N ALA A 712 -18.78 16.69 -14.61
CA ALA A 712 -19.88 15.78 -14.93
C ALA A 712 -21.21 16.34 -14.40
N PRO A 713 -21.73 17.46 -14.95
CA PRO A 713 -22.93 18.09 -14.42
C PRO A 713 -24.14 17.14 -14.40
N GLY A 714 -24.81 17.05 -13.26
CA GLY A 714 -25.93 16.15 -13.02
C GLY A 714 -25.54 14.73 -12.65
N THR A 715 -24.25 14.44 -12.40
CA THR A 715 -23.82 13.13 -11.91
C THR A 715 -24.49 12.83 -10.58
N SER A 716 -25.02 11.61 -10.49
CA SER A 716 -25.76 11.13 -9.33
C SER A 716 -25.78 9.61 -9.37
N ASP A 717 -26.32 8.98 -8.33
CA ASP A 717 -26.41 7.52 -8.29
C ASP A 717 -27.26 6.98 -9.43
N SER A 718 -28.26 7.72 -9.92
CA SER A 718 -29.06 7.32 -11.07
C SER A 718 -28.43 7.74 -12.40
N ALA A 719 -27.90 8.96 -12.50
CA ALA A 719 -27.29 9.50 -13.72
C ALA A 719 -25.76 9.40 -13.68
N ARG A 720 -25.23 8.17 -13.66
CA ARG A 720 -23.78 7.88 -13.56
C ARG A 720 -23.14 7.36 -14.84
N TYR A 721 -23.91 6.99 -15.86
CA TYR A 721 -23.32 6.34 -17.04
C TYR A 721 -22.76 7.35 -18.02
N VAL A 722 -21.47 7.22 -18.35
CA VAL A 722 -20.80 8.09 -19.32
C VAL A 722 -21.45 7.95 -20.70
N GLN A 723 -21.95 9.06 -21.23
CA GLN A 723 -22.55 9.17 -22.57
C GLN A 723 -21.52 9.68 -23.58
N SER A 724 -20.65 10.59 -23.17
CA SER A 724 -19.51 11.06 -23.96
C SER A 724 -18.50 11.79 -23.08
N VAL A 725 -17.24 11.80 -23.52
CA VAL A 725 -16.18 12.61 -22.91
C VAL A 725 -15.63 13.61 -23.92
N ARG A 726 -15.25 14.78 -23.43
CA ARG A 726 -14.44 15.76 -24.17
C ARG A 726 -13.19 16.14 -23.39
N VAL A 727 -12.03 16.06 -24.03
CA VAL A 727 -10.74 16.51 -23.49
C VAL A 727 -10.31 17.76 -24.24
N GLY A 728 -10.09 18.87 -23.53
CA GLY A 728 -9.77 20.16 -24.15
C GLY A 728 -10.83 20.64 -25.15
N GLY A 729 -12.10 20.25 -24.97
CA GLY A 729 -13.23 20.58 -25.83
C GLY A 729 -13.44 19.66 -27.04
N LYS A 730 -12.50 18.76 -27.33
CA LYS A 730 -12.58 17.80 -28.44
C LYS A 730 -13.23 16.49 -27.98
N ARG A 731 -14.01 15.84 -28.85
CA ARG A 731 -14.62 14.53 -28.58
C ARG A 731 -13.52 13.50 -28.29
N HIS A 732 -13.69 12.75 -27.20
CA HIS A 732 -12.74 11.75 -26.72
C HIS A 732 -13.45 10.40 -26.54
N PRO A 733 -13.32 9.46 -27.49
CA PRO A 733 -14.00 8.16 -27.40
C PRO A 733 -13.27 7.16 -26.50
N SER A 734 -11.97 7.35 -26.26
CA SER A 734 -11.15 6.44 -25.47
C SER A 734 -11.52 6.46 -23.98
N THR A 735 -11.40 5.31 -23.32
CA THR A 735 -11.65 5.11 -21.89
C THR A 735 -10.48 5.54 -21.00
N TYR A 736 -9.47 6.19 -21.58
CA TYR A 736 -8.28 6.65 -20.88
C TYR A 736 -7.79 8.01 -21.40
N VAL A 737 -6.97 8.70 -20.62
CA VAL A 737 -6.14 9.83 -21.03
C VAL A 737 -4.69 9.56 -20.64
N THR A 738 -3.75 10.23 -21.28
CA THR A 738 -2.34 10.18 -20.89
C THR A 738 -1.96 11.34 -19.98
N THR A 739 -0.84 11.26 -19.25
CA THR A 739 -0.27 12.42 -18.55
C THR A 739 -0.02 13.58 -19.54
N ALA A 740 0.32 13.31 -20.79
CA ALA A 740 0.46 14.35 -21.82
C ALA A 740 -0.88 15.05 -22.12
N ASP A 741 -1.99 14.29 -22.18
CA ASP A 741 -3.34 14.86 -22.32
C ASP A 741 -3.73 15.71 -21.11
N ILE A 742 -3.33 15.32 -19.89
CA ILE A 742 -3.54 16.12 -18.67
C ILE A 742 -2.69 17.39 -18.70
N ARG A 743 -1.42 17.32 -19.11
CA ARG A 743 -0.52 18.48 -19.22
C ARG A 743 -0.99 19.49 -20.26
N ALA A 744 -1.52 19.00 -21.39
CA ALA A 744 -2.03 19.84 -22.48
C ALA A 744 -3.47 20.30 -22.24
N GLY A 745 -4.30 19.44 -21.65
CA GLY A 745 -5.72 19.60 -21.47
C GLY A 745 -6.07 20.26 -20.13
N ARG A 746 -6.75 21.40 -20.19
CA ARG A 746 -7.24 22.10 -18.98
C ARG A 746 -8.57 21.54 -18.46
N ARG A 747 -9.23 20.69 -19.23
CA ARG A 747 -10.59 20.23 -18.94
C ARG A 747 -10.89 18.84 -19.50
N ILE A 748 -11.48 17.99 -18.67
CA ILE A 748 -12.16 16.74 -19.03
C ILE A 748 -13.65 16.92 -18.72
N ALA A 749 -14.50 16.87 -19.73
CA ALA A 749 -15.94 17.08 -19.58
C ALA A 749 -16.72 15.82 -19.94
N TYR A 750 -17.42 15.28 -18.97
CA TYR A 750 -18.32 14.13 -19.09
C TYR A 750 -19.75 14.63 -19.33
N ALA A 751 -20.44 13.98 -20.25
CA ALA A 751 -21.89 13.94 -20.27
C ALA A 751 -22.32 12.61 -19.65
N VAL A 752 -23.21 12.64 -18.66
CA VAL A 752 -23.71 11.46 -17.95
C VAL A 752 -25.19 11.25 -18.22
N GLY A 753 -25.67 10.02 -18.03
CA GLY A 753 -27.05 9.61 -18.26
C GLY A 753 -27.45 8.42 -17.39
N THR A 754 -28.71 8.02 -17.48
CA THR A 754 -29.32 7.00 -16.60
C THR A 754 -29.22 5.57 -17.11
N ALA A 755 -28.59 5.36 -18.27
CA ALA A 755 -28.37 4.04 -18.85
C ALA A 755 -27.00 3.96 -19.55
N PRO A 756 -26.39 2.77 -19.65
CA PRO A 756 -25.17 2.56 -20.43
C PRO A 756 -25.25 3.10 -21.85
N SER A 757 -24.13 3.58 -22.37
CA SER A 757 -24.00 4.13 -23.73
C SER A 757 -22.99 3.34 -24.56
N ALA A 758 -22.83 3.72 -25.83
CA ALA A 758 -21.81 3.16 -26.73
C ALA A 758 -20.44 3.86 -26.61
N TRP A 759 -20.21 4.72 -25.62
CA TRP A 759 -18.91 5.34 -25.37
C TRP A 759 -17.90 4.31 -24.85
N GLY A 760 -16.68 4.31 -25.39
CA GLY A 760 -15.59 3.46 -24.90
C GLY A 760 -15.73 1.96 -25.20
N THR A 761 -16.60 1.56 -26.12
CA THR A 761 -16.91 0.13 -26.37
C THR A 761 -16.13 -0.48 -27.53
N ARG A 762 -15.38 0.32 -28.29
CA ARG A 762 -14.59 -0.19 -29.42
C ARG A 762 -13.23 -0.68 -28.93
N PRO A 763 -12.64 -1.72 -29.57
CA PRO A 763 -11.31 -2.20 -29.20
C PRO A 763 -10.22 -1.11 -29.18
N GLY A 764 -10.28 -0.13 -30.09
CA GLY A 764 -9.34 0.99 -30.13
C GLY A 764 -9.57 2.10 -29.10
N ASP A 765 -10.66 2.02 -28.32
CA ASP A 765 -10.96 2.98 -27.26
C ASP A 765 -10.31 2.56 -25.91
N ALA A 766 -9.87 1.31 -25.78
CA ALA A 766 -9.25 0.76 -24.56
C ALA A 766 -7.85 1.34 -24.26
N PRO A 767 -7.41 1.36 -22.99
CA PRO A 767 -6.03 1.68 -22.62
C PRO A 767 -5.03 0.78 -23.37
N PRO A 768 -3.93 1.33 -23.88
CA PRO A 768 -2.88 0.51 -24.49
C PRO A 768 -2.18 -0.33 -23.42
N ALA A 769 -1.72 -1.52 -23.80
CA ALA A 769 -0.80 -2.29 -22.97
C ALA A 769 0.50 -1.51 -22.78
N THR A 770 1.05 -1.56 -21.57
CA THR A 770 2.38 -1.00 -21.23
C THR A 770 3.45 -1.74 -22.03
N ASP A 771 3.34 -3.07 -22.09
CA ASP A 771 4.09 -3.91 -23.00
C ASP A 771 3.24 -5.11 -23.46
N HIS A 772 3.26 -5.37 -24.77
CA HIS A 772 2.64 -6.57 -25.34
C HIS A 772 3.63 -7.19 -26.31
N VAL A 773 4.28 -8.26 -25.87
CA VAL A 773 5.24 -8.99 -26.70
C VAL A 773 4.92 -10.48 -26.68
N THR A 774 5.08 -11.12 -27.84
CA THR A 774 5.04 -12.57 -27.93
C THR A 774 6.43 -13.11 -27.57
N ALA A 775 6.67 -13.29 -26.27
CA ALA A 775 7.83 -14.01 -25.78
C ALA A 775 7.40 -15.44 -25.43
N VAL A 776 7.92 -16.42 -26.18
CA VAL A 776 7.67 -17.84 -25.90
C VAL A 776 8.90 -18.43 -25.23
N GLY A 777 8.76 -18.67 -23.93
CA GLY A 777 9.71 -19.45 -23.15
C GLY A 777 9.69 -20.92 -23.55
N HIS A 778 10.74 -21.61 -23.15
CA HIS A 778 11.05 -22.93 -23.67
C HIS A 778 11.51 -23.79 -22.50
N HIS A 779 10.56 -24.34 -21.75
CA HIS A 779 10.79 -24.94 -20.44
C HIS A 779 10.31 -26.38 -20.41
N VAL A 780 11.07 -27.25 -19.74
CA VAL A 780 10.66 -28.62 -19.44
C VAL A 780 10.80 -28.87 -17.95
N ALA A 781 9.76 -29.42 -17.32
CA ALA A 781 9.74 -29.77 -15.90
C ALA A 781 9.25 -31.21 -15.73
N LEU A 782 9.71 -31.88 -14.66
CA LEU A 782 9.31 -33.23 -14.31
C LEU A 782 9.20 -33.33 -12.79
N GLY A 783 8.00 -33.65 -12.30
CA GLY A 783 7.76 -34.05 -10.90
C GLY A 783 7.28 -35.50 -10.84
N VAL A 784 7.54 -36.19 -9.73
CA VAL A 784 7.04 -37.55 -9.49
C VAL A 784 6.46 -37.66 -8.09
N ALA A 785 5.20 -38.07 -7.98
CA ALA A 785 4.48 -38.15 -6.71
C ALA A 785 3.87 -39.55 -6.47
N PRO A 786 3.96 -40.10 -5.25
CA PRO A 786 4.78 -39.60 -4.13
C PRO A 786 6.29 -39.78 -4.38
N ALA A 787 7.12 -38.91 -3.77
CA ALA A 787 8.59 -38.98 -3.87
C ALA A 787 9.19 -40.16 -3.07
N THR A 788 8.43 -40.69 -2.11
CA THR A 788 8.74 -41.91 -1.38
C THR A 788 7.49 -42.79 -1.33
N VAL A 789 7.65 -44.09 -1.55
CA VAL A 789 6.55 -45.05 -1.44
C VAL A 789 6.99 -46.31 -0.70
N THR A 790 6.11 -46.85 0.14
CA THR A 790 6.33 -48.10 0.85
C THR A 790 5.56 -49.21 0.16
N VAL A 791 6.25 -50.31 -0.18
CA VAL A 791 5.68 -51.41 -0.94
C VAL A 791 6.12 -52.74 -0.29
N PRO A 792 5.20 -53.67 0.02
CA PRO A 792 5.61 -54.99 0.52
C PRO A 792 6.35 -55.79 -0.58
N ALA A 793 7.15 -56.76 -0.17
CA ALA A 793 7.60 -57.80 -1.09
C ALA A 793 6.37 -58.48 -1.74
N ASP A 794 6.42 -58.72 -3.05
CA ASP A 794 5.28 -59.15 -3.88
C ASP A 794 4.15 -58.09 -4.05
N GLY A 795 4.49 -56.81 -3.82
CA GLY A 795 3.58 -55.68 -3.94
C GLY A 795 3.78 -54.83 -5.20
N THR A 796 2.82 -53.94 -5.44
CA THR A 796 2.94 -52.87 -6.43
C THR A 796 2.57 -51.53 -5.80
N ALA A 797 3.11 -50.45 -6.36
CA ALA A 797 2.67 -49.10 -6.08
C ALA A 797 2.50 -48.31 -7.37
N THR A 798 1.55 -47.37 -7.35
CA THR A 798 1.35 -46.43 -8.45
C THR A 798 1.91 -45.07 -8.03
N LEU A 799 2.72 -44.50 -8.91
CA LEU A 799 3.25 -43.14 -8.86
C LEU A 799 2.67 -42.36 -10.04
N THR A 800 2.69 -41.04 -9.98
CA THR A 800 2.37 -40.18 -11.11
C THR A 800 3.59 -39.36 -11.48
N ALA A 801 4.07 -39.48 -12.72
CA ALA A 801 5.06 -38.59 -13.30
C ALA A 801 4.35 -37.46 -14.06
N SER A 802 4.55 -36.22 -13.60
CA SER A 802 3.98 -35.01 -14.19
C SER A 802 5.03 -34.32 -15.04
N ALA A 803 4.90 -34.41 -16.36
CA ALA A 803 5.76 -33.73 -17.32
C ALA A 803 5.12 -32.39 -17.73
N VAL A 804 5.83 -31.29 -17.54
CA VAL A 804 5.39 -29.96 -18.01
C VAL A 804 6.23 -29.57 -19.21
N LEU A 805 5.58 -29.33 -20.35
CA LEU A 805 6.22 -28.93 -21.60
C LEU A 805 5.78 -27.50 -21.97
N THR A 806 6.73 -26.61 -22.21
CA THR A 806 6.48 -25.22 -22.62
C THR A 806 7.28 -24.88 -23.87
N GLY A 807 6.59 -24.36 -24.88
CA GLY A 807 7.17 -23.94 -26.14
C GLY A 807 6.13 -23.55 -27.19
N PRO A 808 6.55 -23.12 -28.38
CA PRO A 808 5.65 -22.65 -29.42
C PRO A 808 4.94 -23.85 -30.04
N GLY A 809 3.60 -23.85 -29.96
CA GLY A 809 2.81 -24.91 -30.59
C GLY A 809 2.79 -26.20 -29.79
N THR A 810 3.05 -27.32 -30.47
CA THR A 810 3.07 -28.66 -29.87
C THR A 810 4.48 -29.12 -29.57
N ASP A 811 4.77 -29.35 -28.30
CA ASP A 811 6.02 -29.95 -27.84
C ASP A 811 5.90 -31.46 -27.66
N ARG A 812 7.05 -32.14 -27.78
CA ARG A 812 7.17 -33.59 -27.65
C ARG A 812 8.32 -33.94 -26.72
N ALA A 813 8.14 -35.00 -25.96
CA ALA A 813 9.16 -35.52 -25.05
C ALA A 813 9.09 -37.05 -24.94
N VAL A 814 10.12 -37.64 -24.36
CA VAL A 814 10.19 -39.06 -24.03
C VAL A 814 10.42 -39.18 -22.52
N LEU A 815 9.49 -39.82 -21.83
CA LEU A 815 9.64 -40.23 -20.44
C LEU A 815 10.26 -41.63 -20.41
N THR A 816 11.25 -41.84 -19.54
CA THR A 816 11.90 -43.13 -19.30
C THR A 816 11.94 -43.38 -17.80
N ALA A 817 11.50 -44.56 -17.36
CA ALA A 817 11.54 -44.98 -15.97
C ALA A 817 12.47 -46.19 -15.82
N SER A 818 13.42 -46.12 -14.90
CA SER A 818 14.43 -47.15 -14.64
C SER A 818 14.49 -47.47 -13.16
N ALA A 819 14.13 -48.68 -12.78
CA ALA A 819 14.20 -49.16 -11.40
C ALA A 819 15.48 -49.97 -11.15
N ALA A 820 16.07 -49.83 -9.96
CA ALA A 820 17.16 -50.71 -9.54
C ALA A 820 16.65 -52.15 -9.35
N ALA A 821 17.35 -53.14 -9.92
CA ALA A 821 16.99 -54.55 -9.76
C ALA A 821 16.91 -54.91 -8.26
N PRO A 822 15.92 -55.73 -7.83
CA PRO A 822 15.00 -56.51 -8.65
C PRO A 822 13.69 -55.77 -9.05
N LEU A 823 13.52 -54.49 -8.72
CA LEU A 823 12.28 -53.75 -9.03
C LEU A 823 12.12 -53.52 -10.54
N THR A 824 10.87 -53.37 -10.98
CA THR A 824 10.53 -52.94 -12.35
C THR A 824 9.58 -51.75 -12.32
N ALA A 825 9.58 -50.96 -13.40
CA ALA A 825 8.68 -49.83 -13.59
C ALA A 825 8.00 -49.91 -14.95
N ASP A 826 6.67 -49.71 -14.98
CA ASP A 826 5.87 -49.68 -16.20
C ASP A 826 5.05 -48.38 -16.30
N PRO A 827 5.01 -47.71 -17.47
CA PRO A 827 5.83 -47.96 -18.65
C PRO A 827 7.30 -47.60 -18.40
N ALA A 828 8.23 -48.49 -18.78
CA ALA A 828 9.66 -48.18 -18.77
C ALA A 828 10.03 -47.04 -19.72
N ARG A 829 9.21 -46.82 -20.77
CA ARG A 829 9.38 -45.72 -21.73
C ARG A 829 8.05 -45.29 -22.33
N ARG A 830 7.79 -43.98 -22.39
CA ARG A 830 6.58 -43.39 -22.96
C ARG A 830 6.92 -42.16 -23.81
N ARG A 831 6.33 -42.05 -25.00
CA ARG A 831 6.37 -40.81 -25.80
C ARG A 831 5.22 -39.90 -25.37
N LEU A 832 5.52 -38.62 -25.18
CA LEU A 832 4.59 -37.57 -24.77
C LEU A 832 4.48 -36.50 -25.86
N SER A 833 3.30 -35.90 -25.96
CA SER A 833 3.04 -34.75 -26.83
C SER A 833 2.02 -33.85 -26.13
N ALA A 834 2.27 -32.55 -26.09
CA ALA A 834 1.37 -31.58 -25.50
C ALA A 834 1.32 -30.31 -26.35
N ARG A 835 0.12 -29.78 -26.58
CA ARG A 835 -0.04 -28.46 -27.20
C ARG A 835 0.14 -27.41 -26.10
N SER A 836 1.26 -26.70 -26.16
CA SER A 836 1.66 -25.66 -25.21
C SER A 836 1.20 -24.28 -25.66
N ASP A 837 1.42 -23.94 -26.94
CA ASP A 837 1.17 -22.59 -27.47
C ASP A 837 1.80 -21.47 -26.59
N GLY A 838 2.96 -21.75 -25.98
CA GLY A 838 3.67 -20.86 -25.08
C GLY A 838 3.21 -20.88 -23.62
N LEU A 839 2.33 -21.81 -23.25
CA LEU A 839 1.88 -22.03 -21.87
C LEU A 839 2.39 -23.35 -21.30
N PRO A 840 2.58 -23.47 -19.98
CA PRO A 840 2.95 -24.72 -19.35
C PRO A 840 1.88 -25.80 -19.57
N ALA A 841 2.19 -26.83 -20.37
CA ALA A 841 1.28 -27.92 -20.67
C ALA A 841 1.67 -29.19 -19.90
N THR A 842 0.81 -29.60 -18.96
CA THR A 842 1.04 -30.77 -18.12
C THR A 842 0.54 -32.06 -18.78
N VAL A 843 1.38 -33.09 -18.80
CA VAL A 843 1.04 -34.47 -19.16
C VAL A 843 1.37 -35.38 -17.98
N GLU A 844 0.34 -36.00 -17.41
CA GLU A 844 0.48 -36.93 -16.30
C GLU A 844 0.58 -38.36 -16.82
N VAL A 845 1.58 -39.09 -16.33
CA VAL A 845 1.85 -40.48 -16.70
C VAL A 845 1.83 -41.34 -15.44
N PRO A 846 0.84 -42.23 -15.26
CA PRO A 846 0.89 -43.20 -14.17
C PRO A 846 2.06 -44.16 -14.41
N LEU A 847 2.85 -44.39 -13.36
CA LEU A 847 3.96 -45.32 -13.32
C LEU A 847 3.66 -46.39 -12.26
N THR A 848 3.65 -47.66 -12.65
CA THR A 848 3.53 -48.77 -11.72
C THR A 848 4.91 -49.33 -11.40
N VAL A 849 5.29 -49.29 -10.13
CA VAL A 849 6.48 -49.96 -9.60
C VAL A 849 6.06 -51.33 -9.07
N THR A 850 6.76 -52.37 -9.50
CA THR A 850 6.55 -53.75 -9.02
C THR A 850 7.75 -54.20 -8.21
N VAL A 851 7.49 -54.74 -7.01
CA VAL A 851 8.49 -55.32 -6.11
C VAL A 851 8.31 -56.84 -6.13
N PRO A 852 9.21 -57.62 -6.75
CA PRO A 852 9.06 -59.07 -6.80
C PRO A 852 9.08 -59.73 -5.42
N ALA A 853 8.45 -60.89 -5.30
CA ALA A 853 8.57 -61.74 -4.12
C ALA A 853 10.03 -62.05 -3.77
N GLY A 854 10.36 -62.06 -2.48
CA GLY A 854 11.72 -62.32 -1.99
C GLY A 854 12.68 -61.13 -2.08
N THR A 855 12.21 -59.95 -2.49
CA THR A 855 13.00 -58.71 -2.44
C THR A 855 13.34 -58.37 -0.99
N ALA A 856 14.63 -58.15 -0.71
CA ALA A 856 15.09 -57.83 0.64
C ALA A 856 14.50 -56.49 1.11
N PRO A 857 14.04 -56.36 2.37
CA PRO A 857 13.58 -55.10 2.91
C PRO A 857 14.66 -54.03 2.88
N GLY A 858 14.27 -52.80 2.57
CA GLY A 858 15.20 -51.66 2.47
C GLY A 858 14.84 -50.67 1.36
N PRO A 859 15.61 -49.58 1.24
CA PRO A 859 15.37 -48.56 0.23
C PRO A 859 15.93 -48.97 -1.14
N TYR A 860 15.12 -48.83 -2.18
CA TYR A 860 15.49 -48.95 -3.58
C TYR A 860 15.21 -47.62 -4.29
N GLN A 861 15.87 -47.40 -5.43
CA GLN A 861 15.74 -46.15 -6.19
C GLN A 861 15.08 -46.42 -7.55
N LEU A 862 14.13 -45.56 -7.90
CA LEU A 862 13.52 -45.46 -9.22
C LEU A 862 13.94 -44.14 -9.85
N GLY A 863 14.72 -44.18 -10.93
CA GLY A 863 15.00 -43.03 -11.77
C GLY A 863 13.88 -42.80 -12.78
N VAL A 864 13.44 -41.56 -12.94
CA VAL A 864 12.49 -41.13 -13.97
C VAL A 864 13.12 -39.96 -14.73
N GLU A 865 13.27 -40.09 -16.04
CA GLU A 865 13.90 -39.11 -16.90
C GLU A 865 12.90 -38.62 -17.95
N LEU A 866 12.83 -37.32 -18.16
CA LEU A 866 12.10 -36.67 -19.24
C LEU A 866 13.10 -35.99 -20.18
N ARG A 867 13.08 -36.38 -21.45
CA ARG A 867 13.90 -35.76 -22.49
C ARG A 867 13.03 -35.14 -23.57
N ASP A 868 13.13 -33.84 -23.77
CA ASP A 868 12.37 -33.14 -24.81
C ASP A 868 12.97 -33.31 -26.21
N ALA A 869 12.24 -32.88 -27.24
CA ALA A 869 12.68 -32.96 -28.63
C ALA A 869 13.94 -32.14 -28.96
N ARG A 870 14.32 -31.20 -28.08
CA ARG A 870 15.49 -30.33 -28.24
C ARG A 870 16.73 -30.87 -27.53
N GLY A 871 16.57 -31.96 -26.78
CA GLY A 871 17.64 -32.63 -26.06
C GLY A 871 17.82 -32.16 -24.63
N THR A 872 16.92 -31.32 -24.11
CA THR A 872 16.87 -30.97 -22.69
C THR A 872 16.39 -32.17 -21.90
N THR A 873 17.14 -32.53 -20.86
CA THR A 873 16.84 -33.67 -20.00
C THR A 873 16.61 -33.21 -18.57
N VAL A 874 15.54 -33.69 -17.95
CA VAL A 874 15.22 -33.48 -16.53
C VAL A 874 14.97 -34.84 -15.89
N SER A 875 15.63 -35.12 -14.77
CA SER A 875 15.53 -36.42 -14.10
C SER A 875 15.08 -36.26 -12.65
N ARG A 876 14.36 -37.27 -12.16
CA ARG A 876 13.88 -37.41 -10.78
C ARG A 876 14.20 -38.79 -10.25
N THR A 877 14.30 -38.87 -8.94
CA THR A 877 14.57 -40.11 -8.23
C THR A 877 13.51 -40.30 -7.16
N VAL A 878 12.87 -41.46 -7.15
CA VAL A 878 11.86 -41.86 -6.15
C VAL A 878 12.45 -42.94 -5.27
N THR A 879 12.29 -42.80 -3.96
CA THR A 879 12.69 -43.84 -3.00
C THR A 879 11.55 -44.84 -2.81
N VAL A 880 11.82 -46.12 -3.07
CA VAL A 880 10.88 -47.23 -2.87
C VAL A 880 11.35 -48.04 -1.67
N THR A 881 10.64 -47.94 -0.55
CA THR A 881 10.95 -48.69 0.67
C THR A 881 10.23 -50.03 0.64
N VAL A 882 11.00 -51.11 0.50
CA VAL A 882 10.46 -52.47 0.53
C VAL A 882 10.28 -52.93 1.98
N THR A 883 9.08 -53.38 2.33
CA THR A 883 8.79 -54.00 3.63
C THR A 883 8.74 -55.51 3.53
N GLY A 884 9.21 -56.19 4.58
CA GLY A 884 9.24 -57.65 4.68
C GLY A 884 7.88 -58.29 4.89
#